data_AF-A0A255HCI2-F1
#
_entry.id   AF-A0A255HCI2-F1
#
_cell.length_a   1.000
_cell.length_b   1.000
_cell.length_c   1.000
_cell.angle_alpha   90.00
_cell.angle_beta   90.00
_cell.angle_gamma   90.00
#
_symmetry.space_group_name_H-M   'P 1'
#
loop_
_entity.id
_entity.type
_entity.pdbx_description
1 polymer ?
#
loop_
_entity_poly.entity_id
_entity_poly.type
_entity_poly.pdbx_seq_one_letter_code
_entity_poly.pdbx_strand_id
1 'polypeptide(L)'
;AAGKLLKTVVNNTGVIEAHTIDTRGGSIKLLGDMQTGTVNAAGTLDASAPAGGNGGFVDTSAAHVYIADGINVTTKAANGLSGTWLIDPVDFNIAASGGNMTGTTLSNNLKNGVVQILSTNGTGGTAGDINVNDTVSWSANKLTLTAQNNININQPLRGSGTASLALEYGQKAVASGNNATYNVKAEIDLPAGDNFSTKLGSDTVTATTYTVITSLGAAGSTSGTDLQGLKNALSGNFVLGANIDATGTSNTAVWGANRFTPIGTTTVPFTGQFDGLGHVITGLSSGTTTSNSSVGLFGTINSAAKVRNIGLLGVAITSNVASGSYGNVGALVGFNYGGTINNAYVGSGTLTSPGIVALGGLVGKNSGTISNSYNNAALLVTTNSPSALGGLVGKAGGGGSISNSYNSGTVTSNKAAAGGLVGTNLGSITDSFNTGAVTAGTGAGGITPSNGTSSGIGLITNSYNTGAISGAGQVGGVVGSNMLKGTIANSYSTGSVMAAATTGTVRAYGGLVGENRGTITNSYATGAVSGTVATGGVVGSSPASGTITNVYSSGAVSLITNGTGTAGGVVGNMGNTSSISGGYYNATVNSTISALGVNSTSGTVASLSGLTATQMQTAANFVAFIFTASTGQSGNNWVMVNTDGTLNGAGNATGATGPMLSSEYSTTINSAHQLQLMAMNLAGNYTLGRDLNAATTGLSTDVWNGATFVPVGASTAAPFTGTFDGAGHVISGLVVNRPGTNVAGLFGATSGTAIVRNIGLEGGSIGGQDDTGALVGNNAGTISGSYSTMSVTGTANTGGLVGNNAGTISGSYSTMSVTGTANTGGLVGNNAGTISGSYSTMSVTGATNTGGLVGNNSGTVSNSYASGAVTGTNTVGGLV
;
A
#
# COMPACT_ATOMS: atom_id res chain seq x y z
N ALA A 1 27.54 36.83 0.60
CA ALA A 1 27.62 37.28 -0.81
C ALA A 1 28.76 36.59 -1.57
N ALA A 2 29.99 36.49 -1.03
CA ALA A 2 31.12 35.84 -1.71
C ALA A 2 30.94 34.32 -1.99
N GLY A 3 30.28 33.57 -1.09
CA GLY A 3 30.02 32.13 -1.32
C GLY A 3 29.03 31.80 -2.44
N LYS A 4 28.21 32.77 -2.90
CA LYS A 4 27.33 32.57 -4.08
C LYS A 4 28.06 32.78 -5.41
N LEU A 5 29.29 33.31 -5.42
CA LEU A 5 30.06 33.61 -6.63
C LEU A 5 31.11 32.55 -6.98
N LEU A 6 31.43 31.61 -6.09
CA LEU A 6 32.48 30.60 -6.27
C LEU A 6 31.88 29.20 -6.24
N LYS A 7 31.47 28.68 -7.40
CA LYS A 7 31.22 27.23 -7.56
C LYS A 7 32.57 26.52 -7.46
N THR A 8 32.90 25.99 -6.28
CA THR A 8 34.10 25.16 -6.11
C THR A 8 33.84 23.80 -6.74
N VAL A 9 34.67 23.42 -7.72
CA VAL A 9 34.58 22.12 -8.38
C VAL A 9 35.91 21.40 -8.21
N VAL A 10 35.88 20.21 -7.62
CA VAL A 10 37.03 19.31 -7.51
C VAL A 10 36.77 18.11 -8.41
N ASN A 11 37.65 17.89 -9.39
CA ASN A 11 37.59 16.73 -10.29
C ASN A 11 38.86 15.90 -10.11
N ASN A 12 38.73 14.62 -9.77
CA ASN A 12 39.84 13.68 -9.80
C ASN A 12 39.54 12.55 -10.78
N THR A 13 40.48 12.25 -11.67
CA THR A 13 40.42 11.08 -12.57
C THR A 13 41.70 10.24 -12.52
N GLY A 14 42.74 10.72 -11.82
CA GLY A 14 44.05 10.09 -11.73
C GLY A 14 44.23 9.23 -10.48
N VAL A 15 45.49 9.03 -10.10
CA VAL A 15 45.88 8.26 -8.92
C VAL A 15 46.38 9.21 -7.83
N ILE A 16 45.85 9.10 -6.62
CA ILE A 16 46.37 9.76 -5.41
C ILE A 16 46.71 8.65 -4.40
N GLU A 17 47.97 8.59 -3.97
CA GLU A 17 48.45 7.63 -2.98
C GLU A 17 48.94 8.35 -1.73
N ALA A 18 48.44 7.93 -0.59
CA ALA A 18 48.87 8.35 0.73
C ALA A 18 48.86 7.10 1.62
N HIS A 19 49.83 6.19 1.45
CA HIS A 19 49.87 4.96 2.26
C HIS A 19 50.21 5.25 3.73
N THR A 20 49.73 4.39 4.62
CA THR A 20 50.14 4.38 6.03
C THR A 20 51.64 4.11 6.14
N ILE A 21 52.34 4.93 6.93
CA ILE A 21 53.75 4.73 7.27
C ILE A 21 53.85 4.52 8.79
N ASP A 22 54.30 3.33 9.18
CA ASP A 22 54.40 2.91 10.59
C ASP A 22 53.05 3.03 11.33
N THR A 23 52.92 3.89 12.35
CA THR A 23 51.67 4.11 13.07
C THR A 23 50.85 5.30 12.54
N ARG A 24 51.25 5.94 11.44
CA ARG A 24 50.60 7.15 10.91
C ARG A 24 49.76 6.81 9.68
N GLY A 25 48.44 6.82 9.86
CA GLY A 25 47.48 6.57 8.78
C GLY A 25 47.54 7.65 7.70
N GLY A 26 47.50 7.21 6.45
CA GLY A 26 47.38 8.10 5.30
C GLY A 26 46.09 8.91 5.27
N SER A 27 46.07 10.06 4.60
CA SER A 27 44.84 10.83 4.41
C SER A 27 44.76 11.48 3.03
N ILE A 28 43.62 11.29 2.36
CA ILE A 28 43.27 11.92 1.08
C ILE A 28 41.97 12.68 1.27
N LYS A 29 41.91 13.95 0.85
CA LYS A 29 40.69 14.77 0.96
C LYS A 29 40.38 15.51 -0.34
N LEU A 30 39.22 15.25 -0.91
CA LEU A 30 38.63 15.96 -2.04
C LEU A 30 37.44 16.77 -1.52
N LEU A 31 37.64 18.09 -1.33
CA LEU A 31 36.71 18.96 -0.61
C LEU A 31 36.16 20.07 -1.50
N GLY A 32 34.84 20.18 -1.57
CA GLY A 32 34.10 21.30 -2.10
C GLY A 32 33.26 21.99 -1.01
N ASP A 33 32.74 23.16 -1.34
CA ASP A 33 31.81 23.91 -0.48
C ASP A 33 30.50 23.14 -0.24
N MET A 34 29.95 23.18 0.98
CA MET A 34 28.75 22.42 1.36
C MET A 34 27.43 23.13 0.98
N GLN A 35 27.48 24.35 0.47
CA GLN A 35 26.30 25.07 -0.01
C GLN A 35 26.10 24.90 -1.53
N THR A 36 27.17 24.87 -2.30
CA THR A 36 27.11 24.87 -3.78
C THR A 36 28.21 24.08 -4.48
N GLY A 37 29.19 23.56 -3.75
CA GLY A 37 30.37 22.89 -4.30
C GLY A 37 30.05 21.54 -4.94
N THR A 38 30.94 21.09 -5.82
CA THR A 38 30.82 19.78 -6.48
C THR A 38 32.14 19.01 -6.42
N VAL A 39 32.08 17.74 -6.03
CA VAL A 39 33.19 16.79 -6.14
C VAL A 39 32.80 15.72 -7.16
N ASN A 40 33.58 15.58 -8.23
CA ASN A 40 33.51 14.45 -9.16
C ASN A 40 34.75 13.57 -8.94
N ALA A 41 34.57 12.43 -8.29
CA ALA A 41 35.66 11.51 -7.97
C ALA A 41 35.66 10.30 -8.92
N ALA A 42 36.79 10.06 -9.56
CA ALA A 42 37.12 8.91 -10.41
C ALA A 42 38.59 8.51 -10.19
N GLY A 43 39.07 7.48 -10.89
CA GLY A 43 40.46 7.03 -10.78
C GLY A 43 40.74 6.22 -9.52
N THR A 44 41.92 6.38 -8.91
CA THR A 44 42.34 5.63 -7.70
C THR A 44 42.66 6.57 -6.54
N LEU A 45 42.10 6.30 -5.37
CA LEU A 45 42.41 6.97 -4.10
C LEU A 45 42.89 5.92 -3.10
N ASP A 46 44.20 5.85 -2.88
CA ASP A 46 44.82 4.80 -2.07
C ASP A 46 45.40 5.37 -0.77
N ALA A 47 44.67 5.16 0.32
CA ALA A 47 45.14 5.39 1.68
C ALA A 47 45.34 4.07 2.45
N SER A 48 45.75 3.01 1.77
CA SER A 48 45.95 1.68 2.35
C SER A 48 47.21 1.57 3.22
N ALA A 49 47.31 0.47 3.97
CA ALA A 49 48.45 0.12 4.82
C ALA A 49 49.06 -1.24 4.38
N PRO A 50 49.74 -1.30 3.22
CA PRO A 50 50.27 -2.55 2.69
C PRO A 50 51.48 -3.08 3.47
N ALA A 51 52.26 -2.18 4.10
CA ALA A 51 53.49 -2.51 4.82
C ALA A 51 53.30 -2.71 6.34
N GLY A 52 52.06 -2.65 6.86
CA GLY A 52 51.74 -2.72 8.29
C GLY A 52 51.04 -1.46 8.82
N GLY A 53 50.45 -1.55 10.01
CA GLY A 53 49.62 -0.49 10.60
C GLY A 53 48.15 -0.56 10.19
N ASN A 54 47.35 0.42 10.64
CA ASN A 54 45.94 0.57 10.27
C ASN A 54 45.80 1.35 8.96
N GLY A 55 44.70 1.10 8.25
CA GLY A 55 44.36 1.83 7.04
C GLY A 55 44.07 3.31 7.31
N GLY A 56 44.29 4.14 6.29
CA GLY A 56 44.11 5.58 6.32
C GLY A 56 42.68 6.04 6.07
N PHE A 57 42.52 7.33 5.77
CA PHE A 57 41.24 8.01 5.64
C PHE A 57 41.09 8.69 4.28
N VAL A 58 39.98 8.43 3.60
CA VAL A 58 39.61 9.11 2.35
C VAL A 58 38.33 9.91 2.57
N ASP A 59 38.32 11.15 2.12
CA ASP A 59 37.23 12.12 2.33
C ASP A 59 36.80 12.71 0.98
N THR A 60 35.53 12.51 0.60
CA THR A 60 34.92 13.10 -0.60
C THR A 60 33.67 13.86 -0.19
N SER A 61 33.81 15.18 -0.06
CA SER A 61 32.82 16.02 0.63
C SER A 61 32.53 17.31 -0.13
N ALA A 62 31.25 17.60 -0.41
CA ALA A 62 30.78 18.82 -1.05
C ALA A 62 29.24 18.86 -1.02
N ALA A 63 28.60 19.97 -1.40
CA ALA A 63 27.14 19.99 -1.55
C ALA A 63 26.63 18.88 -2.50
N HIS A 64 27.36 18.66 -3.59
CA HIS A 64 27.10 17.60 -4.56
C HIS A 64 28.33 16.71 -4.73
N VAL A 65 28.19 15.42 -4.48
CA VAL A 65 29.25 14.43 -4.71
C VAL A 65 28.79 13.43 -5.77
N TYR A 66 29.57 13.27 -6.84
CA TYR A 66 29.36 12.29 -7.89
C TYR A 66 30.57 11.36 -7.95
N ILE A 67 30.30 10.07 -7.91
CA ILE A 67 31.31 9.03 -7.91
C ILE A 67 31.20 8.25 -9.21
N ALA A 68 32.24 8.33 -10.01
CA ALA A 68 32.29 7.67 -11.31
C ALA A 68 32.37 6.15 -11.18
N ASP A 69 31.79 5.46 -12.16
CA ASP A 69 31.93 4.02 -12.26
C ASP A 69 33.40 3.61 -12.42
N GLY A 70 33.79 2.56 -11.70
CA GLY A 70 35.14 2.01 -11.73
C GLY A 70 36.17 2.76 -10.89
N ILE A 71 35.79 3.77 -10.10
CA ILE A 71 36.68 4.33 -9.07
C ILE A 71 37.18 3.22 -8.13
N ASN A 72 38.45 3.29 -7.75
CA ASN A 72 39.08 2.41 -6.78
C ASN A 72 39.55 3.21 -5.56
N VAL A 73 38.76 3.20 -4.49
CA VAL A 73 39.12 3.75 -3.19
C VAL A 73 39.56 2.60 -2.30
N THR A 74 40.75 2.70 -1.71
CA THR A 74 41.26 1.68 -0.79
C THR A 74 41.83 2.30 0.48
N THR A 75 41.37 1.78 1.60
CA THR A 75 41.85 2.06 2.95
C THR A 75 42.24 0.76 3.64
N LYS A 76 42.50 -0.29 2.86
CA LYS A 76 42.74 -1.64 3.36
C LYS A 76 44.02 -1.70 4.19
N ALA A 77 43.99 -2.44 5.29
CA ALA A 77 45.20 -2.79 6.02
C ALA A 77 45.48 -4.29 5.90
N ALA A 78 46.74 -4.67 5.68
CA ALA A 78 47.11 -6.09 5.60
C ALA A 78 47.11 -6.77 6.98
N ASN A 79 47.56 -6.06 8.02
CA ASN A 79 47.78 -6.59 9.37
C ASN A 79 47.07 -5.77 10.47
N GLY A 80 46.27 -4.77 10.11
CA GLY A 80 45.59 -3.85 11.02
C GLY A 80 44.11 -3.71 10.67
N LEU A 81 43.44 -2.73 11.30
CA LEU A 81 42.07 -2.39 10.94
C LEU A 81 42.04 -1.62 9.61
N SER A 82 41.13 -1.99 8.71
CA SER A 82 40.83 -1.17 7.54
C SER A 82 40.39 0.22 7.97
N GLY A 83 40.85 1.23 7.24
CA GLY A 83 40.44 2.61 7.45
C GLY A 83 39.11 2.94 6.77
N THR A 84 38.79 4.22 6.64
CA THR A 84 37.45 4.69 6.27
C THR A 84 37.48 5.57 5.03
N TRP A 85 36.53 5.33 4.13
CA TRP A 85 36.13 6.28 3.09
C TRP A 85 34.82 6.98 3.51
N LEU A 86 34.89 8.29 3.70
CA LEU A 86 33.76 9.17 3.97
C LEU A 86 33.28 9.84 2.67
N ILE A 87 31.98 9.76 2.43
CA ILE A 87 31.25 10.46 1.37
C ILE A 87 30.25 11.39 2.05
N ASP A 88 30.46 12.71 2.01
CA ASP A 88 29.61 13.71 2.70
C ASP A 88 28.95 14.70 1.73
N PRO A 89 27.78 14.35 1.17
CA PRO A 89 26.95 15.23 0.36
C PRO A 89 25.80 15.87 1.15
N VAL A 90 25.04 16.76 0.50
CA VAL A 90 23.72 17.20 1.01
C VAL A 90 22.64 16.11 0.90
N ASP A 91 22.69 15.33 -0.17
CA ASP A 91 21.79 14.20 -0.47
C ASP A 91 22.59 13.10 -1.17
N PHE A 92 22.20 11.84 -0.99
CA PHE A 92 22.85 10.74 -1.70
C PHE A 92 21.88 9.70 -2.25
N ASN A 93 22.04 9.41 -3.53
CA ASN A 93 21.27 8.41 -4.25
C ASN A 93 22.20 7.35 -4.85
N ILE A 94 22.06 6.11 -4.41
CA ILE A 94 22.72 4.95 -5.02
C ILE A 94 21.74 4.39 -6.06
N ALA A 95 22.02 4.52 -7.35
CA ALA A 95 21.10 4.11 -8.41
C ALA A 95 21.86 3.59 -9.64
N ALA A 96 21.27 2.63 -10.36
CA ALA A 96 21.88 2.04 -11.55
C ALA A 96 22.09 3.06 -12.68
N SER A 97 21.29 4.13 -12.71
CA SER A 97 21.45 5.30 -13.56
C SER A 97 20.91 6.56 -12.89
N GLY A 98 21.46 7.73 -13.22
CA GLY A 98 21.01 9.01 -12.69
C GLY A 98 21.25 9.25 -11.18
N GLY A 99 21.94 8.35 -10.50
CA GLY A 99 22.35 8.50 -9.09
C GLY A 99 23.70 9.18 -8.91
N ASN A 100 24.09 9.36 -7.66
CA ASN A 100 25.43 9.84 -7.27
C ASN A 100 26.50 8.75 -7.40
N MET A 101 26.10 7.49 -7.28
CA MET A 101 26.95 6.30 -7.42
C MET A 101 26.08 5.11 -7.83
N THR A 102 26.63 4.14 -8.57
CA THR A 102 25.97 2.85 -8.82
C THR A 102 26.17 1.89 -7.64
N GLY A 103 25.23 0.97 -7.44
CA GLY A 103 25.36 -0.07 -6.41
C GLY A 103 26.55 -1.00 -6.66
N THR A 104 26.86 -1.26 -7.94
CA THR A 104 28.07 -2.00 -8.36
C THR A 104 29.35 -1.30 -7.90
N THR A 105 29.44 0.02 -8.06
CA THR A 105 30.61 0.80 -7.63
C THR A 105 30.77 0.77 -6.10
N LEU A 106 29.69 0.92 -5.33
CA LEU A 106 29.74 0.80 -3.88
C LEU A 106 30.20 -0.61 -3.43
N SER A 107 29.61 -1.64 -4.06
CA SER A 107 29.93 -3.06 -3.79
C SER A 107 31.41 -3.37 -3.98
N ASN A 108 32.03 -2.82 -5.02
CA ASN A 108 33.45 -3.02 -5.30
C ASN A 108 34.35 -2.33 -4.27
N ASN A 109 34.00 -1.11 -3.85
CA ASN A 109 34.81 -0.35 -2.91
C ASN A 109 34.69 -0.84 -1.45
N LEU A 110 33.55 -1.42 -1.07
CA LEU A 110 33.38 -2.10 0.23
C LEU A 110 34.35 -3.29 0.43
N LYS A 111 34.94 -3.83 -0.64
CA LYS A 111 36.01 -4.86 -0.53
C LYS A 111 37.32 -4.29 0.02
N ASN A 112 37.50 -2.98 -0.07
CA ASN A 112 38.77 -2.29 0.16
C ASN A 112 38.80 -1.48 1.47
N GLY A 113 37.71 -1.46 2.24
CA GLY A 113 37.66 -0.77 3.52
C GLY A 113 36.25 -0.46 4.00
N VAL A 114 36.16 0.30 5.09
CA VAL A 114 34.89 0.79 5.64
C VAL A 114 34.39 1.97 4.79
N VAL A 115 33.08 2.00 4.49
CA VAL A 115 32.45 3.11 3.78
C VAL A 115 31.41 3.79 4.67
N GLN A 116 31.46 5.11 4.72
CA GLN A 116 30.50 5.96 5.42
C GLN A 116 29.90 6.96 4.44
N ILE A 117 28.57 6.99 4.36
CA ILE A 117 27.82 7.97 3.58
C ILE A 117 27.09 8.87 4.57
N LEU A 118 27.46 10.16 4.59
CA LEU A 118 27.02 11.15 5.56
C LEU A 118 26.23 12.26 4.86
N SER A 119 24.91 12.24 4.99
CA SER A 119 23.99 13.20 4.38
C SER A 119 23.35 14.07 5.47
N THR A 120 24.14 14.89 6.17
CA THR A 120 23.68 15.65 7.37
C THR A 120 23.56 17.16 7.20
N ASN A 121 23.90 17.68 6.02
CA ASN A 121 24.01 19.12 5.75
C ASN A 121 22.87 19.68 4.89
N GLY A 122 21.74 18.97 4.78
CA GLY A 122 20.62 19.38 3.93
C GLY A 122 19.91 20.64 4.40
N THR A 123 19.45 21.47 3.46
CA THR A 123 18.84 22.79 3.76
C THR A 123 17.36 22.72 4.18
N GLY A 124 16.73 21.53 4.15
CA GLY A 124 15.34 21.26 4.58
C GLY A 124 14.56 20.38 3.58
N GLY A 125 13.37 19.90 3.94
CA GLY A 125 12.55 19.02 3.08
C GLY A 125 13.11 17.59 2.98
N THR A 126 13.12 16.98 1.79
CA THR A 126 13.79 15.68 1.54
C THR A 126 15.30 15.80 1.47
N ALA A 127 15.85 17.02 1.49
CA ALA A 127 17.29 17.23 1.52
C ALA A 127 17.86 16.73 2.85
N GLY A 128 18.87 15.88 2.79
CA GLY A 128 19.40 15.08 3.89
C GLY A 128 18.92 13.62 3.93
N ASP A 129 18.32 13.11 2.85
CA ASP A 129 17.93 11.69 2.74
C ASP A 129 19.05 10.87 2.09
N ILE A 130 19.05 9.56 2.36
CA ILE A 130 19.87 8.57 1.63
C ILE A 130 18.92 7.57 0.97
N ASN A 131 19.07 7.38 -0.34
CA ASN A 131 18.25 6.45 -1.12
C ASN A 131 19.12 5.33 -1.73
N VAL A 132 18.80 4.08 -1.40
CA VAL A 132 19.37 2.89 -2.02
C VAL A 132 18.39 2.38 -3.06
N ASN A 133 18.61 2.80 -4.30
CA ASN A 133 17.83 2.49 -5.51
C ASN A 133 18.56 1.54 -6.47
N ASP A 134 19.67 0.94 -6.05
CA ASP A 134 20.40 -0.10 -6.75
C ASP A 134 20.93 -1.13 -5.76
N THR A 135 21.11 -2.37 -6.21
CA THR A 135 21.57 -3.46 -5.35
C THR A 135 23.02 -3.24 -4.92
N VAL A 136 23.31 -3.42 -3.64
CA VAL A 136 24.68 -3.37 -3.09
C VAL A 136 25.02 -4.70 -2.44
N SER A 137 26.13 -5.32 -2.84
CA SER A 137 26.55 -6.64 -2.36
C SER A 137 27.96 -6.58 -1.79
N TRP A 138 28.16 -7.07 -0.55
CA TRP A 138 29.49 -7.06 0.10
C TRP A 138 29.66 -8.22 1.09
N SER A 139 30.91 -8.60 1.36
CA SER A 139 31.24 -9.79 2.18
C SER A 139 32.14 -9.49 3.40
N ALA A 140 32.62 -8.27 3.54
CA ALA A 140 33.46 -7.81 4.62
C ALA A 140 33.35 -6.29 4.77
N ASN A 141 33.80 -5.77 5.90
CA ASN A 141 33.75 -4.35 6.28
C ASN A 141 32.33 -3.82 6.57
N LYS A 142 32.31 -2.63 7.18
CA LYS A 142 31.09 -1.94 7.61
C LYS A 142 30.66 -0.93 6.56
N LEU A 143 29.36 -0.93 6.24
CA LEU A 143 28.69 0.19 5.58
C LEU A 143 27.95 1.01 6.65
N THR A 144 28.15 2.32 6.69
CA THR A 144 27.39 3.23 7.56
C THR A 144 26.65 4.24 6.69
N LEU A 145 25.34 4.31 6.86
CA LEU A 145 24.49 5.30 6.23
C LEU A 145 24.00 6.26 7.31
N THR A 146 24.38 7.52 7.23
CA THR A 146 24.05 8.55 8.21
C THR A 146 23.26 9.66 7.53
N ALA A 147 21.94 9.70 7.72
CA ALA A 147 21.03 10.65 7.10
C ALA A 147 20.49 11.68 8.11
N GLN A 148 20.38 12.93 7.67
CA GLN A 148 19.73 13.98 8.44
C GLN A 148 18.23 13.68 8.61
N ASN A 149 17.54 13.14 7.59
CA ASN A 149 16.16 12.68 7.71
C ASN A 149 16.07 11.16 7.51
N ASN A 150 15.57 10.66 6.37
CA ASN A 150 15.25 9.24 6.22
C ASN A 150 16.34 8.47 5.47
N ILE A 151 16.39 7.17 5.75
CA ILE A 151 17.13 6.22 4.90
C ILE A 151 16.09 5.35 4.18
N ASN A 152 16.14 5.32 2.85
CA ASN A 152 15.19 4.56 2.03
C ASN A 152 15.91 3.41 1.33
N ILE A 153 15.62 2.17 1.75
CA ILE A 153 16.13 0.95 1.14
C ILE A 153 15.10 0.44 0.14
N ASN A 154 15.21 0.90 -1.11
CA ASN A 154 14.29 0.57 -2.19
C ASN A 154 14.80 -0.61 -3.06
N GLN A 155 16.09 -0.94 -2.98
CA GLN A 155 16.72 -2.10 -3.62
C GLN A 155 17.52 -2.91 -2.60
N PRO A 156 17.77 -4.22 -2.87
CA PRO A 156 18.39 -5.11 -1.88
C PRO A 156 19.79 -4.69 -1.44
N LEU A 157 20.07 -4.89 -0.16
CA LEU A 157 21.42 -4.88 0.41
C LEU A 157 21.82 -6.32 0.73
N ARG A 158 22.90 -6.82 0.13
CA ARG A 158 23.30 -8.24 0.18
C ARG A 158 24.63 -8.39 0.92
N GLY A 159 24.57 -8.36 2.25
CA GLY A 159 25.71 -8.57 3.16
C GLY A 159 25.95 -10.05 3.44
N SER A 160 27.22 -10.48 3.41
CA SER A 160 27.64 -11.86 3.72
C SER A 160 28.97 -11.89 4.48
N GLY A 161 29.46 -13.07 4.87
CA GLY A 161 30.77 -13.21 5.51
C GLY A 161 30.88 -12.42 6.83
N THR A 162 31.69 -11.35 6.83
CA THR A 162 31.91 -10.44 7.97
C THR A 162 31.34 -9.04 7.75
N ALA A 163 30.46 -8.90 6.76
CA ALA A 163 29.74 -7.67 6.48
C ALA A 163 28.95 -7.17 7.71
N SER A 164 28.99 -5.86 7.95
CA SER A 164 28.12 -5.20 8.94
C SER A 164 27.51 -3.91 8.39
N LEU A 165 26.39 -3.50 8.98
CA LEU A 165 25.60 -2.35 8.55
C LEU A 165 25.19 -1.48 9.76
N ALA A 166 25.33 -0.17 9.61
CA ALA A 166 24.76 0.81 10.52
C ALA A 166 23.86 1.79 9.78
N LEU A 167 22.65 1.98 10.33
CA LEU A 167 21.66 2.94 9.83
C LEU A 167 21.43 4.02 10.89
N GLU A 168 21.91 5.23 10.61
CA GLU A 168 21.80 6.38 11.49
C GLU A 168 20.90 7.42 10.81
N TYR A 169 19.69 7.65 11.33
CA TYR A 169 18.66 8.44 10.66
C TYR A 169 18.12 9.53 11.59
N GLY A 170 17.55 10.58 11.01
CA GLY A 170 17.04 11.72 11.78
C GLY A 170 18.12 12.55 12.46
N GLN A 171 19.36 12.54 11.97
CA GLN A 171 20.52 13.07 12.71
C GLN A 171 20.54 14.60 12.86
N LYS A 172 19.71 15.36 12.11
CA LYS A 172 19.70 16.83 12.20
C LYS A 172 18.91 17.38 13.41
N ALA A 173 17.78 16.76 13.73
CA ALA A 173 16.88 17.24 14.78
C ALA A 173 16.88 16.27 15.97
N VAL A 174 17.70 16.58 16.97
CA VAL A 174 17.80 15.86 18.27
C VAL A 174 16.57 16.09 19.17
N ALA A 175 15.49 16.68 18.65
CA ALA A 175 14.33 17.14 19.42
C ALA A 175 13.30 16.03 19.66
N SER A 176 12.55 16.17 20.76
CA SER A 176 11.34 15.37 21.03
C SER A 176 10.35 15.51 19.86
N GLY A 177 9.95 14.40 19.23
CA GLY A 177 9.06 14.38 18.07
C GLY A 177 9.75 14.18 16.71
N ASN A 178 10.99 13.69 16.69
CA ASN A 178 11.65 13.26 15.46
C ASN A 178 10.93 12.05 14.83
N ASN A 179 10.35 12.26 13.64
CA ASN A 179 9.60 11.24 12.89
C ASN A 179 10.42 10.56 11.79
N ALA A 180 11.73 10.79 11.75
CA ALA A 180 12.59 10.13 10.78
C ALA A 180 12.63 8.62 11.01
N THR A 181 12.81 7.86 9.94
CA THR A 181 12.89 6.41 9.98
C THR A 181 13.85 5.88 8.92
N TYR A 182 14.17 4.59 9.02
CA TYR A 182 14.65 3.83 7.87
C TYR A 182 13.49 3.03 7.28
N ASN A 183 13.25 3.20 5.98
CA ASN A 183 12.20 2.54 5.24
C ASN A 183 12.79 1.33 4.51
N VAL A 184 12.29 0.14 4.83
CA VAL A 184 12.72 -1.11 4.21
C VAL A 184 11.66 -1.56 3.22
N LYS A 185 11.95 -1.43 1.92
CA LYS A 185 11.09 -1.92 0.82
C LYS A 185 11.71 -3.08 0.04
N ALA A 186 12.97 -3.39 0.32
CA ALA A 186 13.71 -4.52 -0.23
C ALA A 186 14.53 -5.19 0.89
N GLU A 187 14.84 -6.47 0.71
CA GLU A 187 15.57 -7.30 1.67
C GLU A 187 16.96 -6.74 2.01
N ILE A 188 17.34 -6.86 3.28
CA ILE A 188 18.70 -6.56 3.79
C ILE A 188 19.30 -7.85 4.36
N ASP A 189 20.07 -8.58 3.55
CA ASP A 189 20.75 -9.78 4.01
C ASP A 189 21.96 -9.41 4.87
N LEU A 190 22.14 -10.10 5.99
CA LEU A 190 23.27 -9.94 6.89
C LEU A 190 23.69 -11.28 7.52
N PRO A 191 24.98 -11.49 7.78
CA PRO A 191 25.45 -12.67 8.51
C PRO A 191 24.98 -12.65 9.97
N ALA A 192 24.74 -13.84 10.54
CA ALA A 192 24.34 -13.99 11.94
C ALA A 192 25.36 -13.37 12.91
N GLY A 193 24.87 -12.84 14.03
CA GLY A 193 25.68 -12.16 15.05
C GLY A 193 25.35 -10.67 15.17
N ASP A 194 26.23 -9.90 15.80
CA ASP A 194 25.97 -8.49 16.15
C ASP A 194 26.43 -7.53 15.04
N ASN A 195 25.99 -7.80 13.81
CA ASN A 195 26.43 -7.12 12.59
C ASN A 195 25.51 -5.98 12.14
N PHE A 196 24.47 -5.66 12.92
CA PHE A 196 23.50 -4.61 12.59
C PHE A 196 23.31 -3.64 13.75
N SER A 197 23.23 -2.35 13.43
CA SER A 197 22.92 -1.31 14.43
C SER A 197 22.10 -0.17 13.84
N THR A 198 21.27 0.43 14.68
CA THR A 198 20.48 1.62 14.32
C THR A 198 20.68 2.75 15.31
N LYS A 199 20.58 3.99 14.84
CA LYS A 199 20.57 5.17 15.71
C LYS A 199 19.59 6.22 15.17
N LEU A 200 18.49 6.46 15.87
CA LEU A 200 17.68 7.65 15.62
C LEU A 200 18.36 8.85 16.28
N GLY A 201 18.34 10.02 15.63
CA GLY A 201 18.99 11.23 16.15
C GLY A 201 18.50 11.65 17.54
N SER A 202 17.27 11.28 17.92
CA SER A 202 16.70 11.52 19.26
C SER A 202 16.98 10.40 20.27
N ASP A 203 17.58 9.27 19.86
CA ASP A 203 17.98 8.22 20.80
C ASP A 203 19.15 8.72 21.68
N THR A 204 19.42 8.02 22.78
CA THR A 204 20.62 8.27 23.61
C THR A 204 21.90 8.26 22.76
N VAL A 205 23.01 8.78 23.30
CA VAL A 205 24.29 8.89 22.57
C VAL A 205 24.74 7.58 21.88
N THR A 206 24.39 6.41 22.44
CA THR A 206 24.75 5.07 21.95
C THR A 206 23.76 4.49 20.93
N ALA A 207 24.27 3.93 19.83
CA ALA A 207 23.49 3.18 18.86
C ALA A 207 22.90 1.89 19.47
N THR A 208 21.73 1.47 18.97
CA THR A 208 21.09 0.20 19.32
C THR A 208 21.68 -0.90 18.46
N THR A 209 22.40 -1.84 19.07
CA THR A 209 22.87 -3.07 18.41
C THR A 209 21.77 -4.13 18.39
N TYR A 210 21.68 -4.86 17.29
CA TYR A 210 20.75 -5.99 17.12
C TYR A 210 21.53 -7.28 16.88
N THR A 211 21.00 -8.38 17.42
CA THR A 211 21.43 -9.72 17.08
C THR A 211 20.73 -10.16 15.79
N VAL A 212 21.52 -10.46 14.76
CA VAL A 212 21.05 -10.93 13.45
C VAL A 212 20.77 -12.43 13.52
N ILE A 213 19.54 -12.81 13.18
CA ILE A 213 19.03 -14.19 13.15
C ILE A 213 18.89 -14.64 11.70
N THR A 214 19.44 -15.81 11.37
CA THR A 214 19.39 -16.38 10.01
C THR A 214 18.86 -17.82 9.97
N SER A 215 18.39 -18.36 11.10
CA SER A 215 17.92 -19.74 11.18
C SER A 215 16.75 -19.93 12.16
N LEU A 216 15.97 -20.99 11.92
CA LEU A 216 14.85 -21.41 12.78
C LEU A 216 15.31 -21.88 14.17
N GLY A 217 16.44 -22.58 14.24
CA GLY A 217 16.88 -23.31 15.43
C GLY A 217 16.24 -24.70 15.57
N ALA A 218 16.80 -25.51 16.47
CA ALA A 218 16.26 -26.83 16.80
C ALA A 218 15.02 -26.72 17.71
N ALA A 219 14.18 -27.78 17.70
CA ALA A 219 13.08 -27.89 18.64
C ALA A 219 13.61 -27.77 20.08
N GLY A 220 13.02 -26.85 20.86
CA GLY A 220 13.44 -26.62 22.23
C GLY A 220 14.64 -25.67 22.42
N SER A 221 15.25 -25.12 21.35
CA SER A 221 16.42 -24.23 21.44
C SER A 221 16.31 -23.16 22.53
N THR A 222 17.45 -22.88 23.18
CA THR A 222 17.61 -21.85 24.23
C THR A 222 18.70 -20.83 23.91
N SER A 223 19.24 -20.83 22.69
CA SER A 223 20.44 -20.07 22.31
C SER A 223 20.28 -18.55 22.40
N GLY A 224 19.07 -18.03 22.20
CA GLY A 224 18.82 -16.60 21.99
C GLY A 224 19.40 -16.05 20.67
N THR A 225 19.96 -16.91 19.80
CA THR A 225 20.60 -16.54 18.52
C THR A 225 19.97 -17.24 17.32
N ASP A 226 18.87 -17.97 17.53
CA ASP A 226 18.00 -18.54 16.50
C ASP A 226 16.53 -18.23 16.83
N LEU A 227 15.64 -18.39 15.85
CA LEU A 227 14.23 -17.96 15.98
C LEU A 227 13.52 -18.64 17.16
N GLN A 228 13.70 -19.95 17.36
CA GLN A 228 13.08 -20.67 18.48
C GLN A 228 13.73 -20.31 19.83
N GLY A 229 15.02 -20.00 19.85
CA GLY A 229 15.79 -19.59 21.02
C GLY A 229 15.35 -18.26 21.62
N LEU A 230 14.75 -17.37 20.82
CA LEU A 230 14.29 -16.04 21.25
C LEU A 230 13.30 -16.06 22.42
N LYS A 231 12.60 -17.17 22.66
CA LYS A 231 11.72 -17.34 23.82
C LYS A 231 12.43 -17.15 25.17
N ASN A 232 13.77 -17.22 25.20
CA ASN A 232 14.60 -17.02 26.39
C ASN A 232 15.32 -15.65 26.42
N ALA A 233 15.13 -14.81 25.40
CA ALA A 233 15.82 -13.52 25.26
C ALA A 233 14.80 -12.39 25.02
N LEU A 234 13.78 -12.32 25.88
CA LEU A 234 12.54 -11.56 25.63
C LEU A 234 12.69 -10.02 25.62
N SER A 235 13.83 -9.49 26.08
CA SER A 235 14.15 -8.07 26.05
C SER A 235 15.18 -7.68 24.99
N GLY A 236 15.64 -8.62 24.17
CA GLY A 236 16.69 -8.39 23.16
C GLY A 236 16.20 -7.63 21.92
N ASN A 237 17.13 -7.07 21.16
CA ASN A 237 16.87 -6.48 19.86
C ASN A 237 17.33 -7.47 18.78
N PHE A 238 16.40 -7.89 17.93
CA PHE A 238 16.64 -8.91 16.92
C PHE A 238 16.28 -8.41 15.54
N VAL A 239 17.07 -8.83 14.55
CA VAL A 239 16.69 -8.69 13.15
C VAL A 239 16.79 -10.01 12.42
N LEU A 240 16.02 -10.18 11.35
CA LEU A 240 16.30 -11.24 10.38
C LEU A 240 17.37 -10.76 9.40
N GLY A 241 18.39 -11.57 9.15
CA GLY A 241 19.40 -11.33 8.10
C GLY A 241 19.24 -12.27 6.91
N ALA A 242 18.19 -13.10 6.90
CA ALA A 242 17.80 -13.99 5.82
C ALA A 242 16.34 -14.43 6.01
N ASN A 243 15.72 -14.90 4.94
CA ASN A 243 14.45 -15.63 5.01
C ASN A 243 14.60 -16.92 5.84
N ILE A 244 13.59 -17.25 6.65
CA ILE A 244 13.60 -18.46 7.49
C ILE A 244 12.58 -19.47 7.00
N ASP A 245 13.03 -20.69 6.71
CA ASP A 245 12.15 -21.84 6.51
C ASP A 245 11.77 -22.46 7.87
N ALA A 246 10.50 -22.35 8.23
CA ALA A 246 9.89 -22.89 9.44
C ALA A 246 9.00 -24.11 9.18
N THR A 247 8.98 -24.68 7.97
CA THR A 247 8.12 -25.83 7.60
C THR A 247 8.34 -27.05 8.51
N GLY A 248 9.56 -27.24 9.02
CA GLY A 248 9.89 -28.31 9.96
C GLY A 248 9.09 -28.29 11.26
N THR A 249 8.56 -27.13 11.68
CA THR A 249 7.71 -26.98 12.88
C THR A 249 6.39 -27.76 12.79
N SER A 250 6.00 -28.16 11.57
CA SER A 250 4.82 -29.00 11.36
C SER A 250 5.00 -30.45 11.85
N ASN A 251 6.24 -30.94 11.98
CA ASN A 251 6.54 -32.30 12.39
C ASN A 251 6.37 -32.50 13.90
N THR A 252 5.23 -33.06 14.31
CA THR A 252 4.89 -33.27 15.72
C THR A 252 5.73 -34.32 16.43
N ALA A 253 6.45 -35.19 15.71
CA ALA A 253 7.39 -36.13 16.32
C ALA A 253 8.66 -35.42 16.83
N VAL A 254 9.03 -34.29 16.20
CA VAL A 254 10.22 -33.49 16.57
C VAL A 254 9.84 -32.30 17.44
N TRP A 255 8.78 -31.58 17.08
CA TRP A 255 8.36 -30.34 17.73
C TRP A 255 7.24 -30.53 18.76
N GLY A 256 6.78 -31.76 18.96
CA GLY A 256 5.68 -32.09 19.86
C GLY A 256 4.32 -31.55 19.39
N ALA A 257 3.29 -31.75 20.22
CA ALA A 257 1.92 -31.34 19.91
C ALA A 257 1.72 -29.80 19.85
N ASN A 258 2.59 -29.04 20.53
CA ASN A 258 2.55 -27.57 20.56
C ASN A 258 3.38 -26.92 19.44
N ARG A 259 4.19 -27.70 18.70
CA ARG A 259 4.97 -27.22 17.55
C ARG A 259 5.94 -26.09 17.93
N PHE A 260 6.04 -25.02 17.14
CA PHE A 260 6.81 -23.83 17.51
C PHE A 260 6.29 -23.23 18.82
N THR A 261 7.17 -23.04 19.80
CA THR A 261 6.82 -22.41 21.07
C THR A 261 6.82 -20.89 20.89
N PRO A 262 5.68 -20.19 21.08
CA PRO A 262 5.58 -18.75 20.87
C PRO A 262 6.58 -17.94 21.71
N ILE A 263 7.07 -16.84 21.16
CA ILE A 263 7.96 -15.89 21.84
C ILE A 263 7.12 -15.02 22.77
N GLY A 264 7.41 -15.10 24.07
CA GLY A 264 6.69 -14.37 25.11
C GLY A 264 5.32 -14.97 25.44
N THR A 265 4.90 -14.80 26.69
CA THR A 265 3.63 -15.27 27.24
C THR A 265 2.88 -14.10 27.88
N THR A 266 1.63 -14.31 28.28
CA THR A 266 0.84 -13.28 28.97
C THR A 266 1.43 -12.89 30.33
N THR A 267 2.18 -13.79 30.99
CA THR A 267 2.86 -13.52 32.26
C THR A 267 4.26 -12.96 32.08
N VAL A 268 4.95 -13.34 30.99
CA VAL A 268 6.30 -12.87 30.65
C VAL A 268 6.31 -12.48 29.17
N PRO A 269 5.86 -11.26 28.82
CA PRO A 269 5.73 -10.82 27.44
C PRO A 269 7.11 -10.51 26.82
N PHE A 270 7.18 -10.55 25.49
CA PHE A 270 8.30 -9.95 24.76
C PHE A 270 8.26 -8.42 24.91
N THR A 271 9.40 -7.83 25.22
CA THR A 271 9.57 -6.39 25.49
C THR A 271 10.62 -5.73 24.59
N GLY A 272 11.31 -6.52 23.76
CA GLY A 272 12.40 -6.07 22.91
C GLY A 272 11.96 -5.56 21.54
N GLN A 273 12.90 -5.51 20.59
CA GLN A 273 12.63 -5.12 19.21
C GLN A 273 12.84 -6.31 18.27
N PHE A 274 11.97 -6.47 17.28
CA PHE A 274 12.09 -7.47 16.24
C PHE A 274 11.84 -6.83 14.87
N ASP A 275 12.85 -6.83 14.01
CA ASP A 275 12.77 -6.28 12.66
C ASP A 275 13.03 -7.37 11.62
N GLY A 276 12.07 -7.66 10.74
CA GLY A 276 12.28 -8.63 9.68
C GLY A 276 13.21 -8.14 8.58
N LEU A 277 13.56 -6.85 8.51
CA LEU A 277 14.39 -6.24 7.47
C LEU A 277 13.96 -6.64 6.03
N GLY A 278 12.65 -6.81 5.82
CA GLY A 278 12.07 -7.20 4.53
C GLY A 278 12.00 -8.70 4.29
N HIS A 279 12.49 -9.52 5.21
CA HIS A 279 12.46 -10.98 5.12
C HIS A 279 11.12 -11.59 5.52
N VAL A 280 10.99 -12.87 5.17
CA VAL A 280 9.83 -13.70 5.47
C VAL A 280 10.18 -14.95 6.27
N ILE A 281 9.21 -15.42 7.05
CA ILE A 281 9.22 -16.75 7.66
C ILE A 281 8.17 -17.61 6.95
N THR A 282 8.61 -18.75 6.39
CA THR A 282 7.76 -19.63 5.58
C THR A 282 7.38 -20.91 6.33
N GLY A 283 6.13 -21.33 6.28
CA GLY A 283 5.69 -22.64 6.79
C GLY A 283 5.55 -22.75 8.31
N LEU A 284 5.50 -21.63 9.02
CA LEU A 284 5.40 -21.62 10.48
C LEU A 284 4.13 -22.35 10.94
N SER A 285 4.32 -23.38 11.75
CA SER A 285 3.27 -24.09 12.47
C SER A 285 3.44 -23.88 13.97
N SER A 286 2.40 -23.34 14.61
CA SER A 286 2.38 -23.09 16.06
C SER A 286 1.03 -23.52 16.65
N GLY A 287 1.05 -24.00 17.88
CA GLY A 287 -0.14 -24.39 18.60
C GLY A 287 0.05 -24.48 20.11
N THR A 288 -1.05 -24.64 20.83
CA THR A 288 -1.04 -24.84 22.28
C THR A 288 -2.14 -25.81 22.70
N THR A 289 -1.89 -26.51 23.81
CA THR A 289 -2.81 -27.47 24.45
C THR A 289 -3.40 -26.95 25.77
N THR A 290 -2.97 -25.77 26.23
CA THR A 290 -3.38 -25.18 27.52
C THR A 290 -4.46 -24.10 27.37
N SER A 291 -5.38 -24.03 28.34
CA SER A 291 -6.65 -23.30 28.29
C SER A 291 -6.62 -21.76 28.40
N ASN A 292 -5.46 -21.10 28.40
CA ASN A 292 -5.38 -19.62 28.50
C ASN A 292 -4.25 -19.04 27.63
N SER A 293 -4.15 -19.49 26.39
CA SER A 293 -2.94 -19.29 25.58
C SER A 293 -3.11 -18.22 24.50
N SER A 294 -2.05 -17.42 24.33
CA SER A 294 -1.88 -16.56 23.18
C SER A 294 -0.93 -17.25 22.19
N VAL A 295 -1.39 -17.49 20.96
CA VAL A 295 -0.71 -18.31 19.94
C VAL A 295 -0.32 -17.44 18.75
N GLY A 296 0.87 -17.69 18.20
CA GLY A 296 1.47 -17.02 17.04
C GLY A 296 2.99 -17.23 17.02
N LEU A 297 3.71 -16.49 16.17
CA LEU A 297 5.17 -16.35 16.31
C LEU A 297 5.51 -15.78 17.69
N PHE A 298 4.80 -14.72 18.07
CA PHE A 298 4.78 -14.17 19.42
C PHE A 298 3.50 -14.56 20.14
N GLY A 299 3.63 -15.01 21.38
CA GLY A 299 2.46 -15.21 22.24
C GLY A 299 1.94 -13.86 22.69
N THR A 300 2.76 -13.06 23.37
CA THR A 300 2.37 -11.72 23.83
C THR A 300 3.53 -10.75 23.75
N ILE A 301 3.25 -9.55 23.26
CA ILE A 301 4.17 -8.40 23.25
C ILE A 301 3.58 -7.30 24.16
N ASN A 302 4.42 -6.52 24.85
CA ASN A 302 3.98 -5.43 25.72
C ASN A 302 4.22 -4.03 25.09
N SER A 303 3.95 -2.97 25.86
CA SER A 303 4.12 -1.57 25.45
C SER A 303 5.54 -1.12 25.08
N ALA A 304 6.58 -1.84 25.49
CA ALA A 304 7.95 -1.53 25.07
C ALA A 304 8.29 -2.18 23.72
N ALA A 305 7.55 -3.23 23.32
CA ALA A 305 7.90 -4.04 22.18
C ALA A 305 7.60 -3.36 20.84
N LYS A 306 8.52 -3.56 19.88
CA LYS A 306 8.35 -3.15 18.48
C LYS A 306 8.58 -4.34 17.56
N VAL A 307 7.62 -4.66 16.71
CA VAL A 307 7.71 -5.71 15.70
C VAL A 307 7.46 -5.08 14.33
N ARG A 308 8.39 -5.22 13.38
CA ARG A 308 8.24 -4.59 12.06
C ARG A 308 8.88 -5.32 10.89
N ASN A 309 8.50 -4.91 9.68
CA ASN A 309 9.07 -5.33 8.39
C ASN A 309 9.17 -6.86 8.21
N ILE A 310 8.14 -7.59 8.63
CA ILE A 310 8.15 -9.06 8.68
C ILE A 310 6.96 -9.66 7.93
N GLY A 311 7.25 -10.60 7.02
CA GLY A 311 6.24 -11.41 6.35
C GLY A 311 6.14 -12.83 6.90
N LEU A 312 4.94 -13.38 6.94
CA LEU A 312 4.69 -14.79 7.22
C LEU A 312 3.99 -15.44 6.02
N LEU A 313 4.57 -16.51 5.47
CA LEU A 313 4.06 -17.21 4.29
C LEU A 313 3.74 -18.67 4.62
N GLY A 314 2.68 -19.21 4.02
CA GLY A 314 2.30 -20.62 4.19
C GLY A 314 2.06 -21.03 5.63
N VAL A 315 1.51 -20.15 6.48
CA VAL A 315 1.34 -20.43 7.91
C VAL A 315 0.26 -21.48 8.16
N ALA A 316 0.46 -22.30 9.20
CA ALA A 316 -0.51 -23.28 9.67
C ALA A 316 -0.64 -23.18 11.21
N ILE A 317 -1.45 -22.22 11.66
CA ILE A 317 -1.62 -21.95 13.09
C ILE A 317 -2.89 -22.64 13.57
N THR A 318 -2.73 -23.54 14.55
CA THR A 318 -3.83 -24.32 15.10
C THR A 318 -3.84 -24.17 16.62
N SER A 319 -4.95 -23.66 17.16
CA SER A 319 -5.21 -23.75 18.59
C SER A 319 -5.86 -25.10 18.88
N ASN A 320 -5.43 -25.83 19.92
CA ASN A 320 -6.12 -27.05 20.40
C ASN A 320 -6.84 -26.79 21.74
N VAL A 321 -7.18 -25.53 22.03
CA VAL A 321 -7.86 -25.13 23.26
C VAL A 321 -9.26 -25.73 23.31
N ALA A 322 -9.58 -26.42 24.42
CA ALA A 322 -10.90 -27.03 24.65
C ALA A 322 -12.03 -25.98 24.68
N SER A 323 -13.25 -26.40 24.34
CA SER A 323 -14.43 -25.54 24.38
C SER A 323 -14.65 -24.92 25.78
N GLY A 324 -15.04 -23.64 25.82
CA GLY A 324 -15.28 -22.90 27.08
C GLY A 324 -14.06 -22.20 27.69
N SER A 325 -12.89 -22.27 27.05
CA SER A 325 -11.66 -21.58 27.46
C SER A 325 -11.34 -20.37 26.57
N TYR A 326 -10.70 -19.33 27.11
CA TYR A 326 -10.38 -18.08 26.39
C TYR A 326 -8.95 -18.11 25.83
N GLY A 327 -8.80 -17.92 24.52
CA GLY A 327 -7.48 -17.80 23.87
C GLY A 327 -7.42 -16.68 22.84
N ASN A 328 -6.21 -16.21 22.54
CA ASN A 328 -5.96 -15.24 21.46
C ASN A 328 -5.10 -15.91 20.39
N VAL A 329 -5.52 -15.89 19.14
CA VAL A 329 -4.81 -16.56 18.05
C VAL A 329 -4.58 -15.57 16.92
N GLY A 330 -3.31 -15.36 16.58
CA GLY A 330 -2.88 -14.62 15.40
C GLY A 330 -1.63 -15.26 14.82
N ALA A 331 -1.38 -15.14 13.52
CA ALA A 331 -0.17 -15.74 12.96
C ALA A 331 1.10 -15.09 13.49
N LEU A 332 1.10 -13.76 13.62
CA LEU A 332 2.25 -13.02 14.13
C LEU A 332 2.20 -12.88 15.64
N VAL A 333 1.09 -12.35 16.20
CA VAL A 333 0.98 -12.07 17.64
C VAL A 333 -0.35 -12.58 18.18
N GLY A 334 -0.31 -13.39 19.23
CA GLY A 334 -1.54 -13.76 19.94
C GLY A 334 -2.19 -12.55 20.63
N PHE A 335 -1.46 -11.86 21.52
CA PHE A 335 -1.93 -10.64 22.18
C PHE A 335 -0.90 -9.49 22.09
N ASN A 336 -1.27 -8.41 21.40
CA ASN A 336 -0.55 -7.14 21.48
C ASN A 336 -1.04 -6.31 22.67
N TYR A 337 -0.31 -6.35 23.78
CA TYR A 337 -0.63 -5.63 25.01
C TYR A 337 0.09 -4.28 25.09
N GLY A 338 -0.25 -3.39 24.15
CA GLY A 338 0.27 -2.02 24.10
C GLY A 338 1.49 -1.81 23.19
N GLY A 339 2.04 -2.87 22.60
CA GLY A 339 3.20 -2.80 21.70
C GLY A 339 2.87 -2.25 20.31
N THR A 340 3.90 -2.10 19.48
CA THR A 340 3.79 -1.61 18.11
C THR A 340 4.08 -2.71 17.10
N ILE A 341 3.17 -2.89 16.14
CA ILE A 341 3.33 -3.75 14.97
C ILE A 341 3.24 -2.86 13.73
N ASN A 342 4.28 -2.86 12.90
CA ASN A 342 4.32 -2.00 11.71
C ASN A 342 4.89 -2.73 10.49
N ASN A 343 4.29 -2.55 9.31
CA ASN A 343 4.78 -3.19 8.09
C ASN A 343 4.93 -4.72 8.24
N ALA A 344 3.89 -5.37 8.76
CA ALA A 344 3.89 -6.80 8.98
C ALA A 344 2.72 -7.47 8.26
N TYR A 345 2.94 -8.67 7.72
CA TYR A 345 1.92 -9.31 6.92
C TYR A 345 1.88 -10.82 6.99
N VAL A 346 0.70 -11.38 6.70
CA VAL A 346 0.51 -12.80 6.40
C VAL A 346 0.13 -12.94 4.93
N GLY A 347 1.02 -13.50 4.12
CA GLY A 347 0.81 -13.61 2.68
C GLY A 347 -0.06 -14.80 2.28
N SER A 348 0.03 -15.92 3.01
CA SER A 348 -0.74 -17.13 2.73
C SER A 348 -0.77 -18.07 3.92
N GLY A 349 -1.74 -19.00 3.95
CA GLY A 349 -1.87 -19.99 5.01
C GLY A 349 -3.32 -20.24 5.42
N THR A 350 -3.49 -21.02 6.48
CA THR A 350 -4.79 -21.25 7.13
C THR A 350 -4.64 -21.15 8.64
N LEU A 351 -5.63 -20.53 9.28
CA LEU A 351 -5.71 -20.44 10.73
C LEU A 351 -7.00 -21.12 11.19
N THR A 352 -6.88 -22.06 12.12
CA THR A 352 -8.01 -22.83 12.65
C THR A 352 -8.02 -22.83 14.18
N SER A 353 -9.22 -22.73 14.77
CA SER A 353 -9.41 -22.84 16.22
C SER A 353 -10.75 -23.53 16.55
N PRO A 354 -10.74 -24.57 17.39
CA PRO A 354 -11.93 -25.21 17.93
C PRO A 354 -12.42 -24.54 19.24
N GLY A 355 -11.76 -23.52 19.79
CA GLY A 355 -12.15 -22.87 21.05
C GLY A 355 -12.89 -21.53 20.90
N ILE A 356 -13.42 -20.98 22.00
CA ILE A 356 -13.92 -19.58 22.05
C ILE A 356 -12.70 -18.66 22.11
N VAL A 357 -12.31 -18.10 20.96
CA VAL A 357 -11.09 -17.29 20.84
C VAL A 357 -11.36 -15.95 20.17
N ALA A 358 -10.46 -15.00 20.41
CA ALA A 358 -10.22 -13.90 19.49
C ALA A 358 -9.26 -14.41 18.40
N LEU A 359 -9.78 -14.65 17.19
CA LEU A 359 -9.02 -15.15 16.06
C LEU A 359 -8.84 -14.02 15.02
N GLY A 360 -7.60 -13.62 14.79
CA GLY A 360 -7.22 -12.71 13.71
C GLY A 360 -6.20 -13.35 12.79
N GLY A 361 -6.15 -12.94 11.51
CA GLY A 361 -5.14 -13.44 10.58
C GLY A 361 -3.73 -13.08 11.04
N LEU A 362 -3.52 -11.82 11.43
CA LEU A 362 -2.24 -11.32 11.92
C LEU A 362 -2.16 -11.32 13.44
N VAL A 363 -3.18 -10.78 14.12
CA VAL A 363 -3.19 -10.59 15.58
C VAL A 363 -4.47 -11.10 16.23
N GLY A 364 -4.37 -11.90 17.28
CA GLY A 364 -5.56 -12.36 18.02
C GLY A 364 -6.30 -11.21 18.72
N LYS A 365 -5.62 -10.53 19.65
CA LYS A 365 -6.15 -9.36 20.36
C LYS A 365 -5.17 -8.18 20.27
N ASN A 366 -5.68 -6.99 19.99
CA ASN A 366 -4.91 -5.76 19.95
C ASN A 366 -5.35 -4.77 21.04
N SER A 367 -4.41 -4.33 21.86
CA SER A 367 -4.52 -3.19 22.78
C SER A 367 -3.34 -2.21 22.62
N GLY A 368 -2.57 -2.36 21.54
CA GLY A 368 -1.52 -1.43 21.13
C GLY A 368 -1.75 -0.91 19.71
N THR A 369 -0.67 -0.64 18.98
CA THR A 369 -0.73 -0.07 17.63
C THR A 369 -0.41 -1.13 16.57
N ILE A 370 -1.25 -1.19 15.53
CA ILE A 370 -0.99 -1.94 14.30
C ILE A 370 -1.07 -0.95 13.14
N SER A 371 -0.02 -0.86 12.32
CA SER A 371 -0.02 0.03 11.15
C SER A 371 0.66 -0.57 9.93
N ASN A 372 0.25 -0.13 8.73
CA ASN A 372 0.83 -0.58 7.46
C ASN A 372 0.87 -2.12 7.34
N SER A 373 -0.11 -2.82 7.89
CA SER A 373 -0.06 -4.27 8.08
C SER A 373 -1.24 -4.96 7.44
N TYR A 374 -1.06 -6.19 6.96
CA TYR A 374 -2.12 -6.84 6.19
C TYR A 374 -2.20 -8.36 6.30
N ASN A 375 -3.36 -8.90 5.91
CA ASN A 375 -3.60 -10.33 5.80
C ASN A 375 -4.17 -10.69 4.43
N ASN A 376 -3.52 -11.65 3.75
CA ASN A 376 -3.99 -12.27 2.51
C ASN A 376 -4.37 -13.75 2.72
N ALA A 377 -4.09 -14.33 3.88
CA ALA A 377 -4.45 -15.72 4.19
C ALA A 377 -5.97 -15.88 4.41
N ALA A 378 -6.51 -17.02 3.99
CA ALA A 378 -7.91 -17.35 4.23
C ALA A 378 -8.13 -17.80 5.68
N LEU A 379 -9.19 -17.30 6.29
CA LEU A 379 -9.63 -17.68 7.63
C LEU A 379 -10.91 -18.50 7.53
N LEU A 380 -10.86 -19.73 8.05
CA LEU A 380 -11.98 -20.66 8.04
C LEU A 380 -12.25 -21.22 9.44
N VAL A 381 -13.47 -21.01 9.93
CA VAL A 381 -13.93 -21.54 11.22
C VAL A 381 -15.21 -22.37 11.03
N THR A 382 -15.09 -23.70 11.16
CA THR A 382 -16.17 -24.66 10.83
C THR A 382 -16.82 -25.34 12.04
N THR A 383 -16.12 -25.46 13.17
CA THR A 383 -16.53 -26.37 14.25
C THR A 383 -17.17 -25.68 15.45
N ASN A 384 -16.65 -24.51 15.87
CA ASN A 384 -17.08 -23.81 17.09
C ASN A 384 -17.32 -22.30 16.87
N SER A 385 -17.98 -21.63 17.82
CA SER A 385 -18.30 -20.20 17.77
C SER A 385 -17.20 -19.37 18.46
N PRO A 386 -16.20 -18.81 17.72
CA PRO A 386 -15.27 -17.85 18.29
C PRO A 386 -16.05 -16.65 18.86
N SER A 387 -15.51 -16.02 19.90
CA SER A 387 -16.10 -14.78 20.43
C SER A 387 -15.90 -13.60 19.49
N ALA A 388 -14.81 -13.61 18.70
CA ALA A 388 -14.52 -12.57 17.72
C ALA A 388 -13.61 -13.12 16.61
N LEU A 389 -14.09 -13.08 15.36
CA LEU A 389 -13.35 -13.47 14.17
C LEU A 389 -13.13 -12.25 13.28
N GLY A 390 -11.86 -11.89 13.02
CA GLY A 390 -11.51 -10.82 12.09
C GLY A 390 -10.44 -11.25 11.11
N GLY A 391 -10.49 -10.79 9.85
CA GLY A 391 -9.47 -11.14 8.86
C GLY A 391 -8.06 -10.68 9.23
N LEU A 392 -7.91 -9.51 9.86
CA LEU A 392 -6.62 -9.02 10.36
C LEU A 392 -6.49 -9.22 11.87
N VAL A 393 -7.48 -8.75 12.63
CA VAL A 393 -7.45 -8.73 14.10
C VAL A 393 -8.71 -9.39 14.68
N GLY A 394 -8.55 -10.34 15.60
CA GLY A 394 -9.71 -10.95 16.26
C GLY A 394 -10.50 -9.94 17.08
N LYS A 395 -9.85 -9.25 18.02
CA LYS A 395 -10.47 -8.20 18.85
C LYS A 395 -9.57 -6.98 19.01
N ALA A 396 -10.08 -5.79 18.70
CA ALA A 396 -9.47 -4.52 19.10
C ALA A 396 -10.06 -4.10 20.46
N GLY A 397 -9.24 -4.09 21.51
CA GLY A 397 -9.62 -3.63 22.85
C GLY A 397 -9.54 -2.12 23.01
N GLY A 398 -10.04 -1.61 24.15
CA GLY A 398 -9.88 -0.20 24.51
C GLY A 398 -8.41 0.23 24.49
N GLY A 399 -8.11 1.30 23.77
CA GLY A 399 -6.74 1.79 23.54
C GLY A 399 -6.01 1.14 22.34
N GLY A 400 -6.59 0.13 21.69
CA GLY A 400 -6.03 -0.44 20.47
C GLY A 400 -6.25 0.48 19.26
N SER A 401 -5.22 0.66 18.44
CA SER A 401 -5.27 1.42 17.18
C SER A 401 -4.84 0.54 16.01
N ILE A 402 -5.58 0.63 14.91
CA ILE A 402 -5.31 -0.04 13.63
C ILE A 402 -5.37 1.03 12.53
N SER A 403 -4.27 1.25 11.82
CA SER A 403 -4.21 2.24 10.74
C SER A 403 -3.53 1.74 9.48
N ASN A 404 -3.89 2.28 8.30
CA ASN A 404 -3.25 1.92 7.02
C ASN A 404 -3.13 0.40 6.81
N SER A 405 -4.12 -0.35 7.27
CA SER A 405 -4.03 -1.81 7.38
C SER A 405 -5.22 -2.46 6.69
N TYR A 406 -5.02 -3.67 6.17
CA TYR A 406 -6.07 -4.28 5.36
C TYR A 406 -6.15 -5.79 5.44
N ASN A 407 -7.31 -6.31 5.00
CA ASN A 407 -7.51 -7.72 4.75
C ASN A 407 -7.96 -7.95 3.30
N SER A 408 -7.30 -8.89 2.62
CA SER A 408 -7.69 -9.41 1.30
C SER A 408 -8.04 -10.89 1.34
N GLY A 409 -7.68 -11.60 2.42
CA GLY A 409 -8.05 -13.00 2.62
C GLY A 409 -9.55 -13.18 2.86
N THR A 410 -10.11 -14.30 2.42
CA THR A 410 -11.52 -14.63 2.70
C THR A 410 -11.74 -14.94 4.17
N VAL A 411 -12.86 -14.52 4.74
CA VAL A 411 -13.24 -14.80 6.13
C VAL A 411 -14.55 -15.57 6.15
N THR A 412 -14.52 -16.81 6.65
CA THR A 412 -15.69 -17.69 6.68
C THR A 412 -15.92 -18.28 8.08
N SER A 413 -17.14 -18.11 8.60
CA SER A 413 -17.60 -18.76 9.82
C SER A 413 -19.02 -19.29 9.66
N ASN A 414 -19.26 -20.55 10.07
CA ASN A 414 -20.59 -21.15 9.99
C ASN A 414 -21.49 -20.83 11.19
N LYS A 415 -20.94 -20.32 12.31
CA LYS A 415 -21.67 -20.21 13.59
C LYS A 415 -21.43 -18.93 14.38
N ALA A 416 -20.50 -18.07 13.97
CA ALA A 416 -20.16 -16.86 14.70
C ALA A 416 -20.30 -15.61 13.82
N ALA A 417 -20.20 -14.46 14.47
CA ALA A 417 -20.09 -13.19 13.77
C ALA A 417 -18.68 -13.02 13.21
N ALA A 418 -18.55 -12.36 12.07
CA ALA A 418 -17.25 -12.19 11.42
C ALA A 418 -17.05 -10.77 10.88
N GLY A 419 -15.83 -10.28 11.03
CA GLY A 419 -15.36 -9.03 10.44
C GLY A 419 -14.35 -9.30 9.35
N GLY A 420 -14.45 -8.59 8.23
CA GLY A 420 -13.41 -8.66 7.20
C GLY A 420 -12.07 -8.14 7.71
N LEU A 421 -12.06 -7.08 8.53
CA LEU A 421 -10.84 -6.59 9.16
C LEU A 421 -10.73 -6.98 10.64
N VAL A 422 -11.74 -6.67 11.45
CA VAL A 422 -11.73 -6.81 12.92
C VAL A 422 -12.97 -7.53 13.43
N GLY A 423 -12.83 -8.55 14.26
CA GLY A 423 -13.97 -9.30 14.79
C GLY A 423 -14.82 -8.56 15.83
N THR A 424 -14.22 -7.66 16.62
CA THR A 424 -14.93 -6.72 17.49
C THR A 424 -14.09 -5.47 17.69
N ASN A 425 -14.67 -4.29 17.48
CA ASN A 425 -13.97 -3.02 17.65
C ASN A 425 -14.38 -2.28 18.94
N LEU A 426 -13.42 -2.11 19.85
CA LEU A 426 -13.50 -1.22 21.03
C LEU A 426 -12.37 -0.17 21.01
N GLY A 427 -11.71 0.01 19.87
CA GLY A 427 -10.58 0.92 19.65
C GLY A 427 -10.81 1.81 18.44
N SER A 428 -9.71 2.21 17.79
CA SER A 428 -9.75 3.00 16.55
C SER A 428 -9.30 2.20 15.34
N ILE A 429 -10.06 2.31 14.25
CA ILE A 429 -9.73 1.80 12.92
C ILE A 429 -9.75 2.99 11.97
N THR A 430 -8.61 3.28 11.33
CA THR A 430 -8.45 4.48 10.50
C THR A 430 -7.71 4.15 9.21
N ASP A 431 -8.09 4.75 8.08
CA ASP A 431 -7.42 4.55 6.77
C ASP A 431 -7.22 3.06 6.43
N SER A 432 -8.17 2.21 6.81
CA SER A 432 -8.03 0.76 6.77
C SER A 432 -9.19 0.12 6.02
N PHE A 433 -8.95 -1.03 5.40
CA PHE A 433 -9.93 -1.57 4.47
C PHE A 433 -10.00 -3.09 4.40
N ASN A 434 -11.12 -3.58 3.87
CA ASN A 434 -11.32 -4.98 3.56
C ASN A 434 -11.68 -5.15 2.08
N THR A 435 -11.01 -6.08 1.42
CA THR A 435 -11.32 -6.52 0.06
C THR A 435 -11.69 -8.01 0.00
N GLY A 436 -11.39 -8.77 1.05
CA GLY A 436 -11.75 -10.18 1.15
C GLY A 436 -13.24 -10.39 1.37
N ALA A 437 -13.82 -11.42 0.78
CA ALA A 437 -15.23 -11.77 1.02
C ALA A 437 -15.43 -12.25 2.47
N VAL A 438 -16.57 -11.89 3.07
CA VAL A 438 -16.96 -12.28 4.44
C VAL A 438 -18.26 -13.08 4.39
N THR A 439 -18.24 -14.29 4.95
CA THR A 439 -19.43 -15.12 5.14
C THR A 439 -19.53 -15.51 6.62
N ALA A 440 -20.60 -15.10 7.29
CA ALA A 440 -20.80 -15.34 8.71
C ALA A 440 -22.08 -16.14 9.01
N GLY A 441 -22.03 -16.98 10.03
CA GLY A 441 -23.20 -17.74 10.50
C GLY A 441 -24.20 -16.88 11.28
N THR A 442 -23.78 -15.69 11.73
CA THR A 442 -24.64 -14.71 12.42
C THR A 442 -24.45 -13.31 11.83
N GLY A 443 -24.04 -12.30 12.60
CA GLY A 443 -23.80 -10.94 12.10
C GLY A 443 -22.48 -10.80 11.34
N ALA A 444 -22.42 -9.88 10.39
CA ALA A 444 -21.21 -9.65 9.60
C ALA A 444 -20.97 -8.16 9.34
N GLY A 445 -19.70 -7.80 9.20
CA GLY A 445 -19.28 -6.49 8.70
C GLY A 445 -18.02 -6.59 7.87
N GLY A 446 -17.90 -5.82 6.79
CA GLY A 446 -16.66 -5.77 6.02
C GLY A 446 -15.48 -5.25 6.83
N ILE A 447 -15.70 -4.27 7.70
CA ILE A 447 -14.71 -3.88 8.71
C ILE A 447 -14.92 -4.66 10.00
N THR A 448 -16.12 -4.60 10.61
CA THR A 448 -16.39 -5.31 11.87
C THR A 448 -17.87 -5.64 12.07
N PRO A 449 -18.24 -6.78 12.67
CA PRO A 449 -19.65 -7.06 12.97
C PRO A 449 -20.17 -6.21 14.13
N SER A 450 -19.30 -5.69 15.01
CA SER A 450 -19.71 -4.88 16.16
C SER A 450 -18.73 -3.75 16.45
N ASN A 451 -19.25 -2.52 16.50
CA ASN A 451 -18.48 -1.30 16.77
C ASN A 451 -18.97 -0.62 18.06
N GLY A 452 -18.09 -0.55 19.06
CA GLY A 452 -18.38 0.03 20.38
C GLY A 452 -19.28 -0.85 21.24
N THR A 453 -19.60 -0.36 22.45
CA THR A 453 -20.62 -0.95 23.35
C THR A 453 -21.42 0.17 24.03
N SER A 454 -22.19 -0.15 25.07
CA SER A 454 -22.84 0.85 25.93
C SER A 454 -21.82 1.69 26.72
N SER A 455 -20.65 1.12 27.07
CA SER A 455 -19.62 1.78 27.88
C SER A 455 -18.33 2.07 27.11
N GLY A 456 -17.96 1.23 26.14
CA GLY A 456 -16.73 1.31 25.34
C GLY A 456 -16.94 2.05 24.02
N ILE A 457 -15.96 2.89 23.66
CA ILE A 457 -15.93 3.59 22.38
C ILE A 457 -15.52 2.64 21.25
N GLY A 458 -16.06 2.85 20.05
CA GLY A 458 -15.56 2.22 18.83
C GLY A 458 -15.52 3.25 17.73
N LEU A 459 -14.34 3.51 17.17
CA LEU A 459 -14.14 4.53 16.13
C LEU A 459 -13.72 3.85 14.83
N ILE A 460 -14.42 4.20 13.75
CA ILE A 460 -14.07 3.81 12.37
C ILE A 460 -14.06 5.08 11.52
N THR A 461 -12.92 5.40 10.93
CA THR A 461 -12.76 6.61 10.09
C THR A 461 -11.99 6.30 8.81
N ASN A 462 -12.31 6.99 7.71
CA ASN A 462 -11.59 6.87 6.44
C ASN A 462 -11.39 5.42 5.97
N SER A 463 -12.34 4.54 6.31
CA SER A 463 -12.18 3.10 6.17
C SER A 463 -13.24 2.54 5.24
N TYR A 464 -12.92 1.48 4.52
CA TYR A 464 -13.82 1.00 3.48
C TYR A 464 -13.83 -0.50 3.25
N ASN A 465 -14.91 -0.97 2.64
CA ASN A 465 -15.07 -2.36 2.24
C ASN A 465 -15.42 -2.49 0.75
N THR A 466 -14.68 -3.32 0.03
CA THR A 466 -15.05 -3.74 -1.34
C THR A 466 -15.40 -5.22 -1.43
N GLY A 467 -15.13 -6.01 -0.37
CA GLY A 467 -15.46 -7.42 -0.31
C GLY A 467 -16.97 -7.68 -0.18
N ALA A 468 -17.46 -8.74 -0.82
CA ALA A 468 -18.86 -9.17 -0.67
C ALA A 468 -19.12 -9.70 0.76
N ILE A 469 -20.24 -9.31 1.35
CA ILE A 469 -20.60 -9.63 2.74
C ILE A 469 -21.90 -10.44 2.77
N SER A 470 -21.88 -11.58 3.47
CA SER A 470 -23.08 -12.37 3.76
C SER A 470 -23.15 -12.81 5.21
N GLY A 471 -24.37 -12.81 5.76
CA GLY A 471 -24.63 -13.26 7.12
C GLY A 471 -26.12 -13.50 7.42
N ALA A 472 -26.40 -14.19 8.52
CA ALA A 472 -27.76 -14.52 8.97
C ALA A 472 -28.30 -13.59 10.07
N GLY A 473 -27.51 -12.62 10.57
CA GLY A 473 -27.88 -11.68 11.63
C GLY A 473 -27.96 -10.23 11.14
N GLN A 474 -27.42 -9.29 11.93
CA GLN A 474 -27.17 -7.91 11.49
C GLN A 474 -25.96 -7.89 10.55
N VAL A 475 -26.16 -7.41 9.33
CA VAL A 475 -25.13 -7.41 8.29
C VAL A 475 -24.99 -6.01 7.71
N GLY A 476 -23.76 -5.50 7.67
CA GLY A 476 -23.45 -4.25 7.00
C GLY A 476 -22.21 -4.36 6.12
N GLY A 477 -22.12 -3.52 5.08
CA GLY A 477 -20.92 -3.45 4.25
C GLY A 477 -19.69 -3.02 5.05
N VAL A 478 -19.83 -2.10 6.00
CA VAL A 478 -18.76 -1.71 6.95
C VAL A 478 -19.00 -2.33 8.31
N VAL A 479 -20.19 -2.13 8.91
CA VAL A 479 -20.48 -2.58 10.28
C VAL A 479 -21.77 -3.39 10.37
N GLY A 480 -21.73 -4.55 11.02
CA GLY A 480 -22.94 -5.31 11.35
C GLY A 480 -23.85 -4.52 12.30
N SER A 481 -23.37 -4.20 13.50
CA SER A 481 -24.07 -3.38 14.48
C SER A 481 -23.20 -2.28 15.08
N ASN A 482 -23.60 -1.03 14.87
CA ASN A 482 -22.98 0.15 15.45
C ASN A 482 -23.69 0.49 16.77
N MET A 483 -22.99 0.31 17.90
CA MET A 483 -23.57 0.48 19.24
C MET A 483 -23.65 1.97 19.64
N LEU A 484 -24.24 2.26 20.80
CA LEU A 484 -24.49 3.64 21.29
C LEU A 484 -23.26 4.55 21.28
N LYS A 485 -22.08 4.03 21.65
CA LYS A 485 -20.79 4.77 21.61
C LYS A 485 -19.93 4.42 20.38
N GLY A 486 -20.54 3.85 19.36
CA GLY A 486 -19.91 3.57 18.08
C GLY A 486 -20.01 4.78 17.14
N THR A 487 -18.89 5.17 16.56
CA THR A 487 -18.77 6.23 15.57
C THR A 487 -18.22 5.67 14.28
N ILE A 488 -18.88 5.98 13.17
CA ILE A 488 -18.44 5.70 11.81
C ILE A 488 -18.44 7.03 11.06
N ALA A 489 -17.29 7.44 10.53
CA ALA A 489 -17.19 8.68 9.77
C ALA A 489 -16.34 8.50 8.50
N ASN A 490 -16.64 9.27 7.44
CA ASN A 490 -15.79 9.30 6.24
C ASN A 490 -15.50 7.91 5.68
N SER A 491 -16.46 6.99 5.73
CA SER A 491 -16.26 5.57 5.42
C SER A 491 -17.24 5.10 4.36
N TYR A 492 -16.88 4.07 3.59
CA TYR A 492 -17.73 3.62 2.49
C TYR A 492 -17.71 2.12 2.25
N SER A 493 -18.72 1.62 1.54
CA SER A 493 -18.74 0.23 1.07
C SER A 493 -19.21 0.11 -0.37
N THR A 494 -18.42 -0.56 -1.20
CA THR A 494 -18.79 -0.92 -2.57
C THR A 494 -19.13 -2.41 -2.70
N GLY A 495 -18.74 -3.21 -1.71
CA GLY A 495 -19.08 -4.64 -1.64
C GLY A 495 -20.58 -4.87 -1.47
N SER A 496 -21.09 -5.93 -2.11
CA SER A 496 -22.49 -6.35 -1.97
C SER A 496 -22.79 -6.88 -0.57
N VAL A 497 -24.04 -6.71 -0.12
CA VAL A 497 -24.53 -7.19 1.17
C VAL A 497 -25.72 -8.12 0.92
N MET A 498 -25.61 -9.38 1.33
CA MET A 498 -26.63 -10.41 1.05
C MET A 498 -26.98 -11.23 2.29
N ALA A 499 -28.27 -11.37 2.56
CA ALA A 499 -28.78 -12.28 3.58
C ALA A 499 -28.39 -13.74 3.29
N ALA A 500 -27.83 -14.42 4.27
CA ALA A 500 -27.67 -15.87 4.23
C ALA A 500 -29.06 -16.51 4.47
N ALA A 501 -29.50 -17.35 3.53
CA ALA A 501 -30.85 -17.95 3.50
C ALA A 501 -31.22 -18.64 4.83
N THR A 502 -31.94 -17.95 5.71
CA THR A 502 -32.46 -18.52 6.96
C THR A 502 -33.70 -17.77 7.43
N THR A 503 -34.59 -18.51 8.09
CA THR A 503 -35.87 -18.05 8.66
C THR A 503 -35.67 -17.61 10.12
N GLY A 504 -35.87 -16.32 10.41
CA GLY A 504 -35.76 -15.79 11.79
C GLY A 504 -36.24 -14.34 11.91
N THR A 505 -36.74 -13.98 13.10
CA THR A 505 -37.43 -12.72 13.41
C THR A 505 -36.47 -11.60 13.83
N VAL A 506 -36.55 -10.48 13.11
CA VAL A 506 -35.75 -9.23 13.17
C VAL A 506 -34.27 -9.36 12.77
N ARG A 507 -34.00 -9.05 11.51
CA ARG A 507 -32.66 -9.02 10.91
C ARG A 507 -32.49 -7.72 10.13
N ALA A 508 -31.31 -7.11 10.19
CA ALA A 508 -31.07 -5.80 9.58
C ALA A 508 -29.90 -5.88 8.61
N TYR A 509 -30.13 -5.48 7.36
CA TYR A 509 -29.17 -5.51 6.27
C TYR A 509 -28.99 -4.10 5.72
N GLY A 510 -27.80 -3.54 5.84
CA GLY A 510 -27.50 -2.21 5.31
C GLY A 510 -26.30 -2.23 4.39
N GLY A 511 -26.32 -1.43 3.32
CA GLY A 511 -25.14 -1.30 2.45
C GLY A 511 -23.91 -0.79 3.19
N LEU A 512 -24.10 0.03 4.23
CA LEU A 512 -23.03 0.48 5.14
C LEU A 512 -23.13 -0.20 6.51
N VAL A 513 -24.30 -0.12 7.16
CA VAL A 513 -24.50 -0.58 8.54
C VAL A 513 -25.78 -1.42 8.68
N GLY A 514 -25.69 -2.62 9.25
CA GLY A 514 -26.87 -3.43 9.51
C GLY A 514 -27.82 -2.76 10.50
N GLU A 515 -27.39 -2.61 11.76
CA GLU A 515 -28.13 -1.91 12.81
C GLU A 515 -27.34 -0.71 13.35
N ASN A 516 -27.96 0.46 13.44
CA ASN A 516 -27.35 1.67 13.98
C ASN A 516 -28.04 2.15 15.27
N ARG A 517 -27.26 2.29 16.33
CA ARG A 517 -27.61 2.98 17.59
C ARG A 517 -26.64 4.11 17.94
N GLY A 518 -25.54 4.21 17.20
CA GLY A 518 -24.51 5.24 17.39
C GLY A 518 -24.59 6.33 16.32
N THR A 519 -23.42 6.84 15.95
CA THR A 519 -23.28 7.95 15.01
C THR A 519 -22.67 7.48 13.69
N ILE A 520 -23.30 7.87 12.59
CA ILE A 520 -22.79 7.71 11.22
C ILE A 520 -22.73 9.09 10.57
N THR A 521 -21.57 9.50 10.07
CA THR A 521 -21.40 10.77 9.37
C THR A 521 -20.61 10.63 8.06
N ASN A 522 -20.96 11.43 7.04
CA ASN A 522 -20.17 11.58 5.81
C ASN A 522 -19.75 10.23 5.21
N SER A 523 -20.71 9.35 4.95
CA SER A 523 -20.43 7.95 4.61
C SER A 523 -21.42 7.42 3.57
N TYR A 524 -21.00 6.49 2.73
CA TYR A 524 -21.85 6.05 1.62
C TYR A 524 -21.70 4.57 1.27
N ALA A 525 -22.69 4.04 0.55
CA ALA A 525 -22.67 2.67 0.08
C ALA A 525 -23.14 2.55 -1.36
N THR A 526 -22.37 1.86 -2.20
CA THR A 526 -22.68 1.70 -3.63
C THR A 526 -22.95 0.25 -4.03
N GLY A 527 -22.60 -0.71 -3.17
CA GLY A 527 -22.90 -2.12 -3.35
C GLY A 527 -24.40 -2.42 -3.25
N ALA A 528 -24.84 -3.46 -3.96
CA ALA A 528 -26.23 -3.94 -3.87
C ALA A 528 -26.51 -4.57 -2.50
N VAL A 529 -27.75 -4.43 -2.02
CA VAL A 529 -28.21 -4.94 -0.72
C VAL A 529 -29.45 -5.80 -0.93
N SER A 530 -29.38 -7.06 -0.50
CA SER A 530 -30.51 -8.00 -0.55
C SER A 530 -30.74 -8.61 0.83
N GLY A 531 -31.87 -8.27 1.46
CA GLY A 531 -32.18 -8.66 2.84
C GLY A 531 -33.50 -9.44 2.99
N THR A 532 -33.79 -9.91 4.21
CA THR A 532 -35.06 -10.63 4.52
C THR A 532 -36.07 -9.79 5.30
N VAL A 533 -35.61 -8.85 6.12
CA VAL A 533 -36.46 -8.03 6.99
C VAL A 533 -36.18 -6.53 6.80
N ALA A 534 -35.45 -5.87 7.70
CA ALA A 534 -35.15 -4.45 7.58
C ALA A 534 -33.94 -4.25 6.65
N THR A 535 -34.18 -3.72 5.46
CA THR A 535 -33.15 -3.65 4.40
C THR A 535 -33.01 -2.21 3.92
N GLY A 536 -31.80 -1.66 4.01
CA GLY A 536 -31.55 -0.27 3.63
C GLY A 536 -30.31 -0.11 2.77
N GLY A 537 -30.33 0.88 1.86
CA GLY A 537 -29.15 1.18 1.04
C GLY A 537 -27.95 1.66 1.86
N VAL A 538 -28.18 2.39 2.95
CA VAL A 538 -27.13 2.76 3.92
C VAL A 538 -27.28 1.98 5.21
N VAL A 539 -28.44 2.08 5.87
CA VAL A 539 -28.70 1.47 7.18
C VAL A 539 -29.88 0.50 7.12
N GLY A 540 -29.70 -0.75 7.54
CA GLY A 540 -30.80 -1.70 7.62
C GLY A 540 -31.87 -1.27 8.62
N SER A 541 -31.48 -1.07 9.88
CA SER A 541 -32.35 -0.61 10.95
C SER A 541 -31.67 0.41 11.86
N SER A 542 -32.40 1.45 12.27
CA SER A 542 -31.98 2.41 13.30
C SER A 542 -33.05 2.47 14.39
N PRO A 543 -33.07 1.50 15.33
CA PRO A 543 -34.23 1.28 16.21
C PRO A 543 -34.38 2.34 17.31
N ALA A 544 -33.28 2.87 17.86
CA ALA A 544 -33.32 3.93 18.87
C ALA A 544 -32.00 4.69 18.94
N SER A 545 -32.08 6.01 19.17
CA SER A 545 -30.96 6.94 19.40
C SER A 545 -29.88 7.01 18.31
N GLY A 546 -30.08 6.36 17.16
CA GLY A 546 -29.12 6.40 16.06
C GLY A 546 -29.13 7.76 15.36
N THR A 547 -27.95 8.32 15.13
CA THR A 547 -27.78 9.56 14.35
C THR A 547 -27.12 9.24 13.01
N ILE A 548 -27.74 9.69 11.92
CA ILE A 548 -27.27 9.48 10.55
C ILE A 548 -27.16 10.85 9.87
N THR A 549 -25.98 11.21 9.37
CA THR A 549 -25.77 12.52 8.76
C THR A 549 -24.89 12.46 7.52
N ASN A 550 -25.30 13.16 6.47
CA ASN A 550 -24.57 13.26 5.19
C ASN A 550 -24.21 11.87 4.64
N VAL A 551 -25.23 11.13 4.23
CA VAL A 551 -25.06 9.78 3.69
C VAL A 551 -25.74 9.63 2.35
N TYR A 552 -25.25 8.70 1.53
CA TYR A 552 -25.99 8.30 0.33
C TYR A 552 -25.81 6.83 -0.02
N SER A 553 -26.74 6.32 -0.84
CA SER A 553 -26.63 5.02 -1.49
C SER A 553 -26.83 5.09 -3.00
N SER A 554 -26.19 4.21 -3.76
CA SER A 554 -26.43 4.07 -5.21
C SER A 554 -26.74 2.65 -5.68
N GLY A 555 -26.44 1.63 -4.85
CA GLY A 555 -26.72 0.24 -5.16
C GLY A 555 -28.21 -0.12 -5.12
N ALA A 556 -28.58 -1.21 -5.78
CA ALA A 556 -29.93 -1.75 -5.73
C ALA A 556 -30.24 -2.31 -4.34
N VAL A 557 -31.44 -2.01 -3.83
CA VAL A 557 -31.94 -2.48 -2.53
C VAL A 557 -33.17 -3.33 -2.77
N SER A 558 -33.13 -4.57 -2.31
CA SER A 558 -34.22 -5.52 -2.50
C SER A 558 -34.46 -6.41 -1.29
N LEU A 559 -35.68 -6.90 -1.17
CA LEU A 559 -35.96 -8.06 -0.33
C LEU A 559 -35.75 -9.32 -1.16
N ILE A 560 -35.17 -10.36 -0.57
CA ILE A 560 -35.12 -11.67 -1.21
C ILE A 560 -36.55 -12.24 -1.32
N THR A 561 -36.74 -13.22 -2.20
CA THR A 561 -38.03 -13.91 -2.37
C THR A 561 -38.56 -14.44 -1.03
N ASN A 562 -39.84 -14.19 -0.74
CA ASN A 562 -40.50 -14.46 0.55
C ASN A 562 -40.02 -13.61 1.74
N GLY A 563 -39.25 -12.55 1.52
CA GLY A 563 -38.97 -11.53 2.54
C GLY A 563 -40.25 -10.79 2.93
N THR A 564 -40.45 -10.59 4.24
CA THR A 564 -41.67 -9.97 4.80
C THR A 564 -41.43 -8.60 5.43
N GLY A 565 -40.20 -8.08 5.35
CA GLY A 565 -39.85 -6.79 5.95
C GLY A 565 -39.98 -5.61 4.99
N THR A 566 -39.15 -4.59 5.22
CA THR A 566 -39.23 -3.30 4.54
C THR A 566 -37.90 -2.91 3.92
N ALA A 567 -37.99 -2.39 2.70
CA ALA A 567 -36.84 -1.89 1.96
C ALA A 567 -36.89 -0.35 1.91
N GLY A 568 -35.77 0.29 2.21
CA GLY A 568 -35.60 1.74 2.09
C GLY A 568 -34.34 2.10 1.32
N GLY A 569 -34.42 3.12 0.46
CA GLY A 569 -33.28 3.60 -0.32
C GLY A 569 -32.12 4.05 0.58
N VAL A 570 -32.41 4.66 1.73
CA VAL A 570 -31.39 5.06 2.71
C VAL A 570 -31.48 4.21 3.98
N VAL A 571 -32.65 4.15 4.62
CA VAL A 571 -32.86 3.39 5.85
C VAL A 571 -34.04 2.43 5.72
N GLY A 572 -33.84 1.15 6.02
CA GLY A 572 -34.90 0.14 5.93
C GLY A 572 -36.00 0.32 6.99
N ASN A 573 -35.61 0.47 8.25
CA ASN A 573 -36.53 0.73 9.36
C ASN A 573 -35.95 1.80 10.32
N MET A 574 -36.67 2.90 10.48
CA MET A 574 -36.32 3.99 11.40
C MET A 574 -37.25 4.02 12.62
N GLY A 575 -36.66 3.89 13.79
CA GLY A 575 -37.34 4.04 15.08
C GLY A 575 -37.54 5.49 15.51
N ASN A 576 -38.42 5.67 16.48
CA ASN A 576 -38.95 6.96 16.95
C ASN A 576 -37.93 7.94 17.58
N THR A 577 -36.79 7.47 18.05
CA THR A 577 -35.75 8.32 18.69
C THR A 577 -34.50 8.46 17.84
N SER A 578 -34.51 7.93 16.61
CA SER A 578 -33.42 8.08 15.64
C SER A 578 -33.58 9.37 14.83
N SER A 579 -32.48 9.87 14.29
CA SER A 579 -32.45 11.06 13.44
C SER A 579 -31.68 10.82 12.15
N ILE A 580 -32.15 11.45 11.07
CA ILE A 580 -31.43 11.55 9.81
C ILE A 580 -31.41 12.99 9.31
N SER A 581 -30.25 13.44 8.85
CA SER A 581 -30.07 14.73 8.18
C SER A 581 -29.15 14.58 6.96
N GLY A 582 -29.61 14.92 5.76
CA GLY A 582 -28.78 14.82 4.55
C GLY A 582 -28.62 13.38 4.06
N GLY A 583 -29.71 12.74 3.66
CA GLY A 583 -29.73 11.37 3.12
C GLY A 583 -30.16 11.34 1.66
N TYR A 584 -29.41 10.65 0.81
CA TYR A 584 -29.72 10.54 -0.62
C TYR A 584 -29.69 9.10 -1.12
N TYR A 585 -30.49 8.76 -2.13
CA TYR A 585 -30.41 7.46 -2.78
C TYR A 585 -30.65 7.55 -4.28
N ASN A 586 -30.08 6.64 -5.05
CA ASN A 586 -30.34 6.52 -6.48
C ASN A 586 -31.75 5.93 -6.71
N ALA A 587 -32.72 6.82 -7.00
CA ALA A 587 -34.11 6.49 -7.26
C ALA A 587 -34.34 5.91 -8.67
N THR A 588 -33.39 6.07 -9.60
CA THR A 588 -33.44 5.38 -10.90
C THR A 588 -33.24 3.87 -10.72
N VAL A 589 -32.28 3.48 -9.88
CA VAL A 589 -32.03 2.06 -9.53
C VAL A 589 -33.11 1.52 -8.60
N ASN A 590 -33.58 2.35 -7.66
CA ASN A 590 -34.52 1.96 -6.59
C ASN A 590 -35.91 2.58 -6.79
N SER A 591 -36.48 2.42 -7.99
CA SER A 591 -37.70 3.12 -8.42
C SER A 591 -38.98 2.73 -7.69
N THR A 592 -38.98 1.60 -6.99
CA THR A 592 -40.15 1.05 -6.30
C THR A 592 -40.13 1.28 -4.78
N ILE A 593 -39.08 1.90 -4.23
CA ILE A 593 -38.93 2.09 -2.79
C ILE A 593 -38.70 3.57 -2.43
N SER A 594 -39.14 3.94 -1.24
CA SER A 594 -38.91 5.26 -0.64
C SER A 594 -37.56 5.32 0.07
N ALA A 595 -37.10 6.53 0.43
CA ALA A 595 -35.86 6.70 1.20
C ALA A 595 -35.89 5.97 2.56
N LEU A 596 -37.06 5.97 3.22
CA LEU A 596 -37.33 5.18 4.44
C LEU A 596 -38.30 4.05 4.10
N GLY A 597 -37.96 2.81 4.47
CA GLY A 597 -38.89 1.69 4.33
C GLY A 597 -40.04 1.74 5.34
N VAL A 598 -39.75 2.14 6.58
CA VAL A 598 -40.73 2.47 7.62
C VAL A 598 -40.20 3.64 8.46
N ASN A 599 -41.10 4.52 8.88
CA ASN A 599 -40.84 5.55 9.87
C ASN A 599 -41.89 5.47 11.00
N SER A 600 -41.44 5.19 12.22
CA SER A 600 -42.30 5.26 13.41
C SER A 600 -42.38 6.73 13.85
N THR A 601 -43.56 7.32 13.85
CA THR A 601 -43.91 8.76 13.74
C THR A 601 -43.34 9.77 14.78
N SER A 602 -42.05 9.71 15.15
CA SER A 602 -41.42 10.65 16.11
C SER A 602 -39.92 10.93 15.88
N GLY A 603 -39.25 10.22 14.95
CA GLY A 603 -37.86 10.50 14.60
C GLY A 603 -37.70 11.83 13.83
N THR A 604 -36.52 12.46 13.91
CA THR A 604 -36.24 13.70 13.17
C THR A 604 -35.70 13.39 11.79
N VAL A 605 -36.38 13.87 10.74
CA VAL A 605 -35.99 13.69 9.34
C VAL A 605 -35.79 15.06 8.69
N ALA A 606 -34.58 15.33 8.20
CA ALA A 606 -34.24 16.54 7.47
C ALA A 606 -33.43 16.23 6.20
N SER A 607 -33.67 16.96 5.12
CA SER A 607 -32.89 16.86 3.87
C SER A 607 -32.72 15.41 3.37
N LEU A 608 -33.83 14.70 3.20
CA LEU A 608 -33.87 13.30 2.73
C LEU A 608 -34.52 13.23 1.35
N SER A 609 -33.85 12.69 0.34
CA SER A 609 -34.36 12.73 -1.05
C SER A 609 -33.89 11.56 -1.92
N GLY A 610 -34.73 11.15 -2.87
CA GLY A 610 -34.33 10.27 -3.97
C GLY A 610 -33.87 11.11 -5.17
N LEU A 611 -32.75 10.74 -5.76
CA LEU A 611 -32.17 11.42 -6.92
C LEU A 611 -32.10 10.46 -8.10
N THR A 612 -32.38 10.94 -9.31
CA THR A 612 -32.16 10.16 -10.54
C THR A 612 -30.67 9.88 -10.76
N ALA A 613 -30.34 8.92 -11.62
CA ALA A 613 -28.96 8.61 -12.00
C ALA A 613 -28.18 9.85 -12.45
N THR A 614 -28.79 10.73 -13.24
CA THR A 614 -28.19 12.00 -13.68
C THR A 614 -28.04 12.99 -12.53
N GLN A 615 -29.04 13.10 -11.65
CA GLN A 615 -28.97 14.00 -10.50
C GLN A 615 -27.88 13.58 -9.50
N MET A 616 -27.63 12.27 -9.36
CA MET A 616 -26.54 11.73 -8.54
C MET A 616 -25.15 12.17 -9.03
N GLN A 617 -25.00 12.56 -10.30
CA GLN A 617 -23.78 13.10 -10.91
C GLN A 617 -23.79 14.64 -10.98
N THR A 618 -24.57 15.32 -10.14
CA THR A 618 -24.63 16.79 -10.12
C THR A 618 -24.56 17.30 -8.69
N ALA A 619 -23.47 17.97 -8.34
CA ALA A 619 -23.16 18.42 -6.99
C ALA A 619 -24.28 19.24 -6.32
N ALA A 620 -24.92 20.14 -7.08
CA ALA A 620 -25.98 21.01 -6.57
C ALA A 620 -27.22 20.27 -6.02
N ASN A 621 -27.43 19.00 -6.37
CA ASN A 621 -28.54 18.21 -5.84
C ASN A 621 -28.29 17.67 -4.42
N PHE A 622 -27.05 17.68 -3.95
CA PHE A 622 -26.67 17.25 -2.62
C PHE A 622 -26.58 18.44 -1.67
N VAL A 623 -27.72 19.08 -1.39
CA VAL A 623 -27.79 20.34 -0.61
C VAL A 623 -27.21 20.28 0.81
N ALA A 624 -27.04 19.08 1.39
CA ALA A 624 -26.40 18.89 2.69
C ALA A 624 -24.87 18.69 2.61
N PHE A 625 -24.34 18.45 1.41
CA PHE A 625 -22.92 18.14 1.20
C PHE A 625 -22.14 19.41 0.87
N ILE A 626 -20.92 19.50 1.39
CA ILE A 626 -19.98 20.57 1.01
C ILE A 626 -18.97 19.98 0.04
N PHE A 627 -18.91 20.54 -1.17
CA PHE A 627 -17.96 20.13 -2.20
C PHE A 627 -16.68 20.96 -2.12
N THR A 628 -15.54 20.30 -2.16
CA THR A 628 -14.21 20.92 -2.04
C THR A 628 -13.31 20.49 -3.19
N ALA A 629 -12.34 21.33 -3.56
CA ALA A 629 -11.23 20.95 -4.43
C ALA A 629 -9.96 20.63 -3.62
N SER A 630 -9.98 20.84 -2.30
CA SER A 630 -8.83 20.58 -1.42
C SER A 630 -8.73 19.08 -1.14
N THR A 631 -7.52 18.56 -1.20
CA THR A 631 -7.22 17.13 -1.03
C THR A 631 -7.28 16.68 0.43
N GLY A 632 -7.75 15.47 0.68
CA GLY A 632 -7.60 14.76 1.96
C GLY A 632 -8.39 15.33 3.14
N GLN A 633 -9.40 16.17 2.92
CA GLN A 633 -10.16 16.79 4.02
C GLN A 633 -11.17 15.79 4.62
N SER A 634 -11.06 15.51 5.93
CA SER A 634 -12.07 14.75 6.70
C SER A 634 -13.32 15.60 6.98
N GLY A 635 -14.38 14.98 7.50
CA GLY A 635 -15.66 15.65 7.78
C GLY A 635 -16.55 15.74 6.55
N ASN A 636 -17.43 16.75 6.51
CA ASN A 636 -18.35 16.96 5.38
C ASN A 636 -17.61 17.62 4.23
N ASN A 637 -16.80 16.84 3.50
CA ASN A 637 -16.01 17.31 2.37
C ASN A 637 -16.07 16.27 1.25
N TRP A 638 -16.74 16.64 0.16
CA TRP A 638 -17.04 15.76 -0.96
C TRP A 638 -16.42 16.27 -2.26
N VAL A 639 -16.25 15.36 -3.22
CA VAL A 639 -15.68 15.61 -4.54
C VAL A 639 -16.47 14.85 -5.58
N MET A 640 -16.76 15.50 -6.71
CA MET A 640 -17.17 14.84 -7.95
C MET A 640 -16.14 15.16 -9.04
N VAL A 641 -15.85 14.16 -9.88
CA VAL A 641 -15.05 14.35 -11.09
C VAL A 641 -16.00 14.48 -12.28
N ASN A 642 -15.79 15.52 -13.07
CA ASN A 642 -16.56 15.80 -14.29
C ASN A 642 -15.99 15.03 -15.49
N THR A 643 -16.75 14.97 -16.59
CA THR A 643 -16.36 14.25 -17.81
C THR A 643 -15.09 14.78 -18.47
N ASP A 644 -14.69 16.03 -18.18
CA ASP A 644 -13.48 16.70 -18.66
C ASP A 644 -12.34 16.71 -17.62
N GLY A 645 -12.50 16.00 -16.50
CA GLY A 645 -11.52 15.92 -15.41
C GLY A 645 -11.54 17.10 -14.44
N THR A 646 -12.35 18.14 -14.68
CA THR A 646 -12.56 19.21 -13.69
C THR A 646 -13.40 18.69 -12.51
N LEU A 647 -13.45 19.45 -11.42
CA LEU A 647 -14.13 19.02 -10.20
C LEU A 647 -15.45 19.76 -9.98
N ASN A 648 -16.40 19.09 -9.33
CA ASN A 648 -17.58 19.70 -8.69
C ASN A 648 -18.43 20.58 -9.62
N GLY A 649 -18.59 20.20 -10.89
CA GLY A 649 -19.35 20.98 -11.88
C GLY A 649 -18.70 22.30 -12.33
N ALA A 650 -17.40 22.51 -12.07
CA ALA A 650 -16.66 23.67 -12.56
C ALA A 650 -16.84 23.84 -14.09
N GLY A 651 -17.04 25.08 -14.53
CA GLY A 651 -17.24 25.37 -15.96
C GLY A 651 -18.56 24.83 -16.54
N ASN A 652 -19.53 24.44 -15.70
CA ASN A 652 -20.77 23.75 -16.10
C ASN A 652 -20.52 22.39 -16.78
N ALA A 653 -19.36 21.77 -16.51
CA ALA A 653 -19.05 20.45 -17.04
C ALA A 653 -20.00 19.38 -16.44
N THR A 654 -20.37 18.40 -17.26
CA THR A 654 -21.21 17.27 -16.85
C THR A 654 -20.45 16.40 -15.84
N GLY A 655 -21.08 16.01 -14.74
CA GLY A 655 -20.47 15.08 -13.78
C GLY A 655 -20.30 13.68 -14.37
N ALA A 656 -19.18 13.03 -14.08
CA ALA A 656 -18.92 11.63 -14.44
C ALA A 656 -19.06 10.70 -13.23
N THR A 657 -18.84 11.21 -12.02
CA THR A 657 -18.96 10.42 -10.79
C THR A 657 -20.08 10.96 -9.88
N GLY A 658 -20.59 10.10 -9.01
CA GLY A 658 -21.26 10.50 -7.78
C GLY A 658 -20.28 11.14 -6.78
N PRO A 659 -20.77 11.62 -5.62
CA PRO A 659 -19.93 12.24 -4.60
C PRO A 659 -18.99 11.21 -3.96
N MET A 660 -17.68 11.38 -4.09
CA MET A 660 -16.67 10.68 -3.31
C MET A 660 -16.23 11.57 -2.13
N LEU A 661 -15.63 10.99 -1.10
CA LEU A 661 -15.10 11.76 0.03
C LEU A 661 -13.74 12.37 -0.32
N SER A 662 -13.49 13.63 0.04
CA SER A 662 -12.15 14.23 -0.12
C SER A 662 -11.09 13.47 0.69
N SER A 663 -11.47 12.91 1.84
CA SER A 663 -10.62 12.04 2.66
C SER A 663 -10.23 10.71 2.01
N GLU A 664 -10.85 10.32 0.89
CA GLU A 664 -10.40 9.16 0.12
C GLU A 664 -9.12 9.46 -0.68
N TYR A 665 -8.81 10.74 -0.94
CA TYR A 665 -7.59 11.12 -1.65
C TYR A 665 -6.34 10.59 -0.94
N SER A 666 -5.46 9.93 -1.70
CA SER A 666 -4.19 9.41 -1.20
C SER A 666 -3.13 9.49 -2.29
N THR A 667 -1.87 9.67 -1.89
CA THR A 667 -0.70 9.51 -2.77
C THR A 667 -0.25 8.06 -2.87
N THR A 668 -0.64 7.20 -1.92
CA THR A 668 -0.50 5.75 -2.04
C THR A 668 -1.84 5.15 -2.48
N ILE A 669 -1.91 4.70 -3.73
CA ILE A 669 -3.15 4.26 -4.36
C ILE A 669 -3.42 2.79 -3.99
N ASN A 670 -4.56 2.53 -3.35
CA ASN A 670 -5.01 1.19 -2.95
C ASN A 670 -6.41 0.85 -3.45
N SER A 671 -7.15 1.84 -4.00
CA SER A 671 -8.51 1.66 -4.54
C SER A 671 -8.69 2.39 -5.88
N ALA A 672 -9.70 1.97 -6.65
CA ALA A 672 -10.05 2.64 -7.90
C ALA A 672 -10.62 4.05 -7.67
N HIS A 673 -11.22 4.32 -6.50
CA HIS A 673 -11.64 5.67 -6.12
C HIS A 673 -10.43 6.58 -5.90
N GLN A 674 -9.41 6.11 -5.18
CA GLN A 674 -8.14 6.81 -5.00
C GLN A 674 -7.48 7.11 -6.34
N LEU A 675 -7.50 6.14 -7.27
CA LEU A 675 -7.02 6.33 -8.64
C LEU A 675 -7.79 7.44 -9.36
N GLN A 676 -9.13 7.47 -9.26
CA GLN A 676 -9.95 8.51 -9.86
C GLN A 676 -9.72 9.90 -9.24
N LEU A 677 -9.47 9.96 -7.93
CA LEU A 677 -9.22 11.18 -7.18
C LEU A 677 -7.84 11.79 -7.41
N MET A 678 -6.96 11.14 -8.19
CA MET A 678 -5.74 11.80 -8.69
C MET A 678 -6.06 13.09 -9.47
N ALA A 679 -7.27 13.21 -10.03
CA ALA A 679 -7.78 14.43 -10.65
C ALA A 679 -7.74 15.66 -9.71
N MET A 680 -7.72 15.46 -8.40
CA MET A 680 -7.63 16.56 -7.42
C MET A 680 -6.25 17.22 -7.37
N ASN A 681 -5.19 16.51 -7.77
CA ASN A 681 -3.83 17.04 -7.76
C ASN A 681 -2.99 16.39 -8.87
N LEU A 682 -3.02 16.99 -10.06
CA LEU A 682 -2.28 16.51 -11.22
C LEU A 682 -0.75 16.66 -11.09
N ALA A 683 -0.27 17.40 -10.09
CA ALA A 683 1.16 17.57 -9.79
C ALA A 683 1.66 16.61 -8.69
N GLY A 684 0.80 15.74 -8.17
CA GLY A 684 1.14 14.83 -7.06
C GLY A 684 2.17 13.76 -7.43
N ASN A 685 2.86 13.25 -6.41
CA ASN A 685 3.73 12.08 -6.53
C ASN A 685 2.99 10.87 -5.98
N TYR A 686 2.61 9.96 -6.87
CA TYR A 686 1.76 8.82 -6.60
C TYR A 686 2.55 7.52 -6.68
N THR A 687 2.21 6.58 -5.80
CA THR A 687 2.71 5.21 -5.84
C THR A 687 1.54 4.24 -5.71
N LEU A 688 1.53 3.19 -6.52
CA LEU A 688 0.57 2.10 -6.35
C LEU A 688 0.99 1.27 -5.13
N GLY A 689 0.09 1.11 -4.15
CA GLY A 689 0.39 0.43 -2.88
C GLY A 689 0.20 -1.09 -2.92
N ARG A 690 -0.50 -1.58 -3.94
CA ARG A 690 -0.81 -2.99 -4.19
C ARG A 690 -1.41 -3.16 -5.59
N ASP A 691 -1.48 -4.40 -6.06
CA ASP A 691 -2.27 -4.71 -7.25
C ASP A 691 -3.73 -4.30 -7.05
N LEU A 692 -4.28 -3.64 -8.05
CA LEU A 692 -5.59 -3.02 -8.02
C LEU A 692 -6.49 -3.65 -9.09
N ASN A 693 -7.69 -4.07 -8.69
CA ASN A 693 -8.75 -4.41 -9.63
C ASN A 693 -9.66 -3.19 -9.81
N ALA A 694 -9.69 -2.65 -11.03
CA ALA A 694 -10.45 -1.48 -11.45
C ALA A 694 -11.65 -1.84 -12.34
N ALA A 695 -12.09 -3.10 -12.39
CA ALA A 695 -13.25 -3.53 -13.19
C ALA A 695 -14.55 -2.79 -12.83
N THR A 696 -14.68 -2.27 -11.61
CA THR A 696 -15.84 -1.48 -11.18
C THR A 696 -16.01 -0.18 -11.96
N THR A 697 -14.94 0.32 -12.57
CA THR A 697 -15.01 1.50 -13.47
C THR A 697 -15.92 1.26 -14.67
N GLY A 698 -16.11 0.02 -15.12
CA GLY A 698 -16.99 -0.33 -16.24
C GLY A 698 -18.44 -0.64 -15.87
N LEU A 699 -18.80 -0.61 -14.58
CA LEU A 699 -20.13 -1.01 -14.12
C LEU A 699 -21.13 0.15 -14.14
N SER A 700 -22.40 -0.20 -14.26
CA SER A 700 -23.52 0.74 -14.05
C SER A 700 -23.79 1.02 -12.55
N THR A 701 -23.04 0.35 -11.68
CA THR A 701 -23.04 0.53 -10.22
C THR A 701 -21.83 1.35 -9.79
N ASP A 702 -21.64 1.50 -8.48
CA ASP A 702 -20.54 2.29 -7.90
C ASP A 702 -20.63 3.81 -8.15
N VAL A 703 -19.54 4.55 -7.92
CA VAL A 703 -19.48 6.01 -8.10
C VAL A 703 -19.55 6.44 -9.56
N TRP A 704 -19.11 5.63 -10.53
CA TRP A 704 -19.14 6.01 -11.96
C TRP A 704 -20.53 5.92 -12.59
N ASN A 705 -21.46 5.12 -12.02
CA ASN A 705 -22.87 5.07 -12.43
C ASN A 705 -23.06 4.96 -13.97
N GLY A 706 -22.22 4.18 -14.64
CA GLY A 706 -22.22 3.97 -16.09
C GLY A 706 -21.36 4.92 -16.95
N ALA A 707 -20.74 5.97 -16.39
CA ALA A 707 -19.95 6.95 -17.17
C ALA A 707 -18.49 6.54 -17.47
N THR A 708 -18.00 5.43 -16.89
CA THR A 708 -16.61 4.94 -16.94
C THR A 708 -15.54 5.86 -16.34
N PHE A 709 -14.31 5.35 -16.16
CA PHE A 709 -13.20 6.12 -15.59
C PHE A 709 -12.91 7.39 -16.40
N VAL A 710 -12.64 8.49 -15.71
CA VAL A 710 -12.20 9.76 -16.32
C VAL A 710 -10.67 9.80 -16.31
N PRO A 711 -10.00 9.90 -17.48
CA PRO A 711 -8.55 9.94 -17.56
C PRO A 711 -7.93 10.99 -16.64
N VAL A 712 -6.81 10.65 -16.00
CA VAL A 712 -6.04 11.63 -15.22
C VAL A 712 -5.36 12.59 -16.18
N GLY A 713 -5.55 13.90 -15.98
CA GLY A 713 -5.12 14.90 -16.96
C GLY A 713 -5.94 14.79 -18.25
N ALA A 714 -7.27 14.82 -18.15
CA ALA A 714 -8.22 14.59 -19.25
C ALA A 714 -8.18 15.63 -20.40
N SER A 715 -7.25 16.58 -20.39
CA SER A 715 -7.01 17.48 -21.52
C SER A 715 -5.55 17.89 -21.62
N THR A 716 -5.10 18.26 -22.81
CA THR A 716 -3.76 18.85 -23.03
C THR A 716 -3.61 20.24 -22.40
N ALA A 717 -4.71 20.91 -22.06
CA ALA A 717 -4.71 22.18 -21.33
C ALA A 717 -4.48 22.00 -19.81
N ALA A 718 -4.80 20.81 -19.28
CA ALA A 718 -4.59 20.44 -17.89
C ALA A 718 -3.98 19.02 -17.81
N PRO A 719 -2.74 18.83 -18.30
CA PRO A 719 -2.09 17.52 -18.31
C PRO A 719 -1.66 17.10 -16.89
N PHE A 720 -1.44 15.80 -16.70
CA PHE A 720 -0.72 15.30 -15.54
C PHE A 720 0.73 15.81 -15.57
N THR A 721 1.20 16.39 -14.46
CA THR A 721 2.53 17.01 -14.36
C THR A 721 3.44 16.36 -13.32
N GLY A 722 2.87 15.50 -12.47
CA GLY A 722 3.56 14.83 -11.37
C GLY A 722 4.24 13.52 -11.75
N THR A 723 4.41 12.66 -10.74
CA THR A 723 5.00 11.33 -10.89
C THR A 723 3.99 10.25 -10.55
N PHE A 724 3.92 9.18 -11.34
CA PHE A 724 3.21 7.95 -11.00
C PHE A 724 4.16 6.76 -11.09
N ASP A 725 4.44 6.14 -9.95
CA ASP A 725 5.24 4.92 -9.85
C ASP A 725 4.32 3.74 -9.55
N GLY A 726 4.17 2.80 -10.49
CA GLY A 726 3.45 1.57 -10.24
C GLY A 726 4.15 0.66 -9.23
N ALA A 727 5.42 0.91 -8.89
CA ALA A 727 6.21 0.10 -7.96
C ALA A 727 6.21 -1.41 -8.29
N GLY A 728 6.00 -1.77 -9.57
CA GLY A 728 5.90 -3.16 -10.03
C GLY A 728 4.52 -3.79 -9.87
N HIS A 729 3.53 -3.06 -9.35
CA HIS A 729 2.14 -3.51 -9.25
C HIS A 729 1.37 -3.35 -10.56
N VAL A 730 0.21 -3.99 -10.62
CA VAL A 730 -0.69 -3.95 -11.78
C VAL A 730 -2.04 -3.29 -11.47
N ILE A 731 -2.61 -2.62 -12.46
CA ILE A 731 -4.03 -2.23 -12.48
C ILE A 731 -4.74 -3.13 -13.48
N SER A 732 -5.68 -3.93 -12.99
CA SER A 732 -6.43 -4.88 -13.79
C SER A 732 -7.86 -4.41 -14.09
N GLY A 733 -8.38 -4.76 -15.26
CA GLY A 733 -9.79 -4.58 -15.62
C GLY A 733 -10.24 -3.13 -15.79
N LEU A 734 -9.34 -2.17 -15.93
CA LEU A 734 -9.69 -0.76 -16.12
C LEU A 734 -10.59 -0.57 -17.35
N VAL A 735 -11.67 0.21 -17.22
CA VAL A 735 -12.55 0.56 -18.34
C VAL A 735 -12.59 2.07 -18.50
N VAL A 736 -12.15 2.53 -19.66
CA VAL A 736 -12.33 3.90 -20.15
C VAL A 736 -13.07 3.80 -21.48
N ASN A 737 -14.32 4.22 -21.54
CA ASN A 737 -15.09 4.20 -22.79
C ASN A 737 -15.61 5.60 -23.10
N ARG A 738 -14.79 6.39 -23.80
CA ARG A 738 -15.02 7.81 -24.07
C ARG A 738 -14.77 8.12 -25.56
N PRO A 739 -15.58 7.59 -26.50
CA PRO A 739 -15.34 7.73 -27.94
C PRO A 739 -15.45 9.18 -28.48
N GLY A 740 -15.86 10.14 -27.64
CA GLY A 740 -15.87 11.57 -27.95
C GLY A 740 -14.73 12.37 -27.33
N THR A 741 -13.79 11.74 -26.62
CA THR A 741 -12.64 12.44 -26.02
C THR A 741 -11.38 12.24 -26.85
N ASN A 742 -10.68 13.34 -27.10
CA ASN A 742 -9.46 13.34 -27.91
C ASN A 742 -8.27 12.72 -27.19
N VAL A 743 -8.28 12.62 -25.86
CA VAL A 743 -7.18 12.02 -25.09
C VAL A 743 -7.73 10.93 -24.16
N ALA A 744 -7.48 9.68 -24.50
CA ALA A 744 -8.00 8.53 -23.78
C ALA A 744 -6.87 7.57 -23.34
N GLY A 745 -6.98 7.11 -22.09
CA GLY A 745 -6.05 6.21 -21.42
C GLY A 745 -6.25 6.30 -19.91
N LEU A 746 -5.41 5.61 -19.12
CA LEU A 746 -5.32 5.90 -17.69
C LEU A 746 -5.01 7.39 -17.46
N PHE A 747 -4.03 7.89 -18.20
CA PHE A 747 -3.75 9.32 -18.34
C PHE A 747 -4.25 9.82 -19.69
N GLY A 748 -4.94 10.96 -19.69
CA GLY A 748 -5.33 11.65 -20.92
C GLY A 748 -4.08 12.25 -21.58
N ALA A 749 -3.50 13.25 -20.92
CA ALA A 749 -2.29 13.91 -21.36
C ALA A 749 -1.25 14.02 -20.23
N THR A 750 0.03 13.95 -20.58
CA THR A 750 1.15 14.21 -19.67
C THR A 750 1.98 15.41 -20.13
N SER A 751 2.53 16.18 -19.18
CA SER A 751 3.45 17.28 -19.49
C SER A 751 4.89 16.80 -19.69
N GLY A 752 5.76 17.69 -20.18
CA GLY A 752 7.19 17.41 -20.32
C GLY A 752 7.94 17.09 -19.02
N THR A 753 7.36 17.39 -17.86
CA THR A 753 7.94 17.07 -16.54
C THR A 753 7.38 15.80 -15.92
N ALA A 754 6.31 15.23 -16.50
CA ALA A 754 5.63 14.09 -15.93
C ALA A 754 6.47 12.81 -16.06
N ILE A 755 6.40 11.96 -15.03
CA ILE A 755 7.08 10.67 -15.00
C ILE A 755 6.05 9.58 -14.69
N VAL A 756 5.90 8.60 -15.58
CA VAL A 756 5.07 7.41 -15.36
C VAL A 756 5.94 6.17 -15.51
N ARG A 757 6.04 5.33 -14.48
CA ARG A 757 6.95 4.18 -14.52
C ARG A 757 6.46 2.95 -13.78
N ASN A 758 7.02 1.80 -14.14
CA ASN A 758 6.88 0.53 -13.42
C ASN A 758 5.43 0.09 -13.17
N ILE A 759 4.53 0.30 -14.14
CA ILE A 759 3.11 -0.02 -14.04
C ILE A 759 2.68 -0.97 -15.16
N GLY A 760 1.98 -2.04 -14.78
CA GLY A 760 1.26 -2.92 -15.70
C GLY A 760 -0.22 -2.61 -15.75
N LEU A 761 -0.81 -2.56 -16.94
CA LEU A 761 -2.26 -2.51 -17.15
C LEU A 761 -2.75 -3.84 -17.73
N GLU A 762 -3.62 -4.55 -17.01
CA GLU A 762 -3.99 -5.93 -17.34
C GLU A 762 -5.48 -6.16 -17.56
N GLY A 763 -5.88 -6.49 -18.79
CA GLY A 763 -7.30 -6.65 -19.12
C GLY A 763 -8.14 -5.38 -18.94
N GLY A 764 -9.41 -5.45 -19.33
CA GLY A 764 -10.27 -4.27 -19.47
C GLY A 764 -10.22 -3.68 -20.88
N SER A 765 -10.71 -2.45 -21.04
CA SER A 765 -10.86 -1.82 -22.36
C SER A 765 -10.70 -0.30 -22.32
N ILE A 766 -10.05 0.22 -23.35
CA ILE A 766 -9.88 1.65 -23.58
C ILE A 766 -10.49 1.99 -24.95
N GLY A 767 -11.43 2.93 -24.96
CA GLY A 767 -12.10 3.47 -26.13
C GLY A 767 -12.00 5.00 -26.14
N GLY A 768 -11.45 5.57 -27.22
CA GLY A 768 -11.27 7.01 -27.40
C GLY A 768 -11.48 7.48 -28.84
N GLN A 769 -11.22 8.76 -29.10
CA GLN A 769 -11.26 9.36 -30.44
C GLN A 769 -9.85 9.50 -31.02
N ASP A 770 -9.13 10.58 -30.72
CA ASP A 770 -7.96 11.00 -31.52
C ASP A 770 -6.59 10.55 -31.01
N ASP A 771 -6.32 10.60 -29.71
CA ASP A 771 -5.06 10.17 -29.11
C ASP A 771 -5.42 9.12 -28.07
N THR A 772 -5.42 7.86 -28.49
CA THR A 772 -5.91 6.76 -27.66
C THR A 772 -4.79 5.76 -27.38
N GLY A 773 -4.41 5.66 -26.10
CA GLY A 773 -3.43 4.69 -25.62
C GLY A 773 -3.89 4.06 -24.32
N ALA A 774 -3.44 2.84 -24.02
CA ALA A 774 -3.87 2.21 -22.77
C ALA A 774 -3.39 3.00 -21.53
N LEU A 775 -2.13 3.40 -21.54
CA LEU A 775 -1.51 4.12 -20.43
C LEU A 775 -1.66 5.63 -20.60
N VAL A 776 -1.31 6.18 -21.77
CA VAL A 776 -1.38 7.62 -22.02
C VAL A 776 -1.99 7.91 -23.39
N GLY A 777 -2.97 8.81 -23.47
CA GLY A 777 -3.45 9.33 -24.75
C GLY A 777 -2.36 10.13 -25.46
N ASN A 778 -1.98 11.28 -24.88
CA ASN A 778 -0.98 12.21 -25.40
C ASN A 778 0.21 12.36 -24.43
N ASN A 779 1.39 11.84 -24.79
CA ASN A 779 2.58 11.86 -23.95
C ASN A 779 3.58 12.95 -24.36
N ALA A 780 3.85 13.91 -23.47
CA ALA A 780 5.02 14.80 -23.58
C ALA A 780 6.13 14.44 -22.56
N GLY A 781 5.82 13.61 -21.56
CA GLY A 781 6.71 13.25 -20.46
C GLY A 781 7.55 11.99 -20.69
N THR A 782 7.98 11.37 -19.59
CA THR A 782 8.76 10.13 -19.58
C THR A 782 7.92 8.94 -19.15
N ILE A 783 7.92 7.88 -19.96
CA ILE A 783 7.33 6.58 -19.65
C ILE A 783 8.44 5.52 -19.62
N SER A 784 8.53 4.75 -18.54
CA SER A 784 9.58 3.72 -18.41
C SER A 784 9.15 2.46 -17.67
N GLY A 785 9.55 1.28 -18.16
CA GLY A 785 9.29 0.01 -17.46
C GLY A 785 7.79 -0.31 -17.31
N SER A 786 6.96 0.16 -18.24
CA SER A 786 5.50 0.05 -18.13
C SER A 786 4.93 -0.78 -19.28
N TYR A 787 3.79 -1.44 -19.05
CA TYR A 787 3.17 -2.28 -20.07
C TYR A 787 1.65 -2.29 -20.07
N SER A 788 1.09 -2.75 -21.18
CA SER A 788 -0.35 -2.96 -21.34
C SER A 788 -0.67 -4.30 -22.01
N THR A 789 -1.63 -5.01 -21.42
CA THR A 789 -2.33 -6.14 -22.02
C THR A 789 -3.81 -5.83 -22.18
N MET A 790 -4.18 -4.56 -22.38
CA MET A 790 -5.57 -4.12 -22.57
C MET A 790 -5.98 -4.11 -24.05
N SER A 791 -7.28 -4.22 -24.32
CA SER A 791 -7.84 -3.93 -25.65
C SER A 791 -7.99 -2.41 -25.84
N VAL A 792 -7.47 -1.88 -26.95
CA VAL A 792 -7.48 -0.45 -27.25
C VAL A 792 -8.17 -0.19 -28.58
N THR A 793 -9.18 0.68 -28.57
CA THR A 793 -9.93 1.12 -29.75
C THR A 793 -9.93 2.65 -29.85
N GLY A 794 -9.50 3.19 -30.99
CA GLY A 794 -9.51 4.64 -31.27
C GLY A 794 -9.78 4.96 -32.73
N THR A 795 -10.04 6.22 -33.06
CA THR A 795 -10.26 6.66 -34.45
C THR A 795 -9.01 7.24 -35.10
N ALA A 796 -8.26 8.08 -34.40
CA ALA A 796 -6.93 8.53 -34.83
C ALA A 796 -5.89 8.14 -33.75
N ASN A 797 -4.60 8.19 -34.12
CA ASN A 797 -3.42 7.90 -33.30
C ASN A 797 -3.69 6.87 -32.19
N THR A 798 -3.90 5.62 -32.59
CA THR A 798 -4.21 4.53 -31.66
C THR A 798 -2.97 3.70 -31.39
N GLY A 799 -2.51 3.64 -30.15
CA GLY A 799 -1.40 2.79 -29.73
C GLY A 799 -1.79 1.84 -28.59
N GLY A 800 -1.18 0.65 -28.55
CA GLY A 800 -1.46 -0.29 -27.46
C GLY A 800 -1.01 0.20 -26.08
N LEU A 801 -0.07 1.15 -26.03
CA LEU A 801 0.36 1.81 -24.79
C LEU A 801 0.14 3.33 -24.83
N VAL A 802 0.53 3.99 -25.93
CA VAL A 802 0.46 5.45 -26.07
C VAL A 802 -0.19 5.86 -27.39
N GLY A 803 -1.15 6.79 -27.37
CA GLY A 803 -1.75 7.29 -28.60
C GLY A 803 -0.77 8.13 -29.43
N ASN A 804 -0.39 9.29 -28.90
CA ASN A 804 0.55 10.24 -29.49
C ASN A 804 1.73 10.49 -28.55
N ASN A 805 2.97 10.35 -29.05
CA ASN A 805 4.18 10.53 -28.27
C ASN A 805 5.05 11.67 -28.80
N ALA A 806 5.23 12.71 -28.00
CA ALA A 806 6.25 13.75 -28.15
C ALA A 806 7.38 13.63 -27.11
N GLY A 807 7.20 12.78 -26.09
CA GLY A 807 8.16 12.55 -25.00
C GLY A 807 9.06 11.33 -25.20
N THR A 808 9.45 10.70 -24.09
CA THR A 808 10.33 9.52 -24.07
C THR A 808 9.58 8.28 -23.60
N ILE A 809 9.76 7.17 -24.32
CA ILE A 809 9.29 5.83 -23.95
C ILE A 809 10.49 4.89 -23.93
N SER A 810 10.70 4.18 -22.81
CA SER A 810 11.85 3.28 -22.64
C SER A 810 11.48 2.00 -21.89
N GLY A 811 11.98 0.84 -22.35
CA GLY A 811 11.76 -0.43 -21.64
C GLY A 811 10.28 -0.80 -21.45
N SER A 812 9.41 -0.40 -22.39
CA SER A 812 7.96 -0.51 -22.25
C SER A 812 7.36 -1.35 -23.38
N TYR A 813 6.20 -1.98 -23.14
CA TYR A 813 5.63 -2.89 -24.13
C TYR A 813 4.11 -3.01 -24.13
N SER A 814 3.56 -3.56 -25.22
CA SER A 814 2.14 -3.91 -25.35
C SER A 814 1.96 -5.32 -25.95
N THR A 815 0.97 -6.07 -25.46
CA THR A 815 0.76 -7.47 -25.89
C THR A 815 -0.72 -7.84 -26.09
N MET A 816 -1.60 -6.91 -26.44
CA MET A 816 -3.00 -7.21 -26.79
C MET A 816 -3.44 -6.42 -28.02
N SER A 817 -4.61 -6.77 -28.57
CA SER A 817 -5.09 -6.23 -29.84
C SER A 817 -5.30 -4.72 -29.81
N VAL A 818 -4.79 -4.04 -30.83
CA VAL A 818 -5.01 -2.60 -31.06
C VAL A 818 -5.84 -2.44 -32.33
N THR A 819 -6.96 -1.73 -32.24
CA THR A 819 -7.84 -1.42 -33.37
C THR A 819 -7.96 0.07 -33.57
N GLY A 820 -7.58 0.58 -34.74
CA GLY A 820 -7.68 2.00 -35.06
C GLY A 820 -8.08 2.29 -36.49
N THR A 821 -8.66 3.46 -36.76
CA THR A 821 -9.01 3.86 -38.14
C THR A 821 -7.94 4.73 -38.82
N ALA A 822 -7.04 5.34 -38.05
CA ALA A 822 -5.89 6.10 -38.58
C ALA A 822 -4.69 6.08 -37.61
N ASN A 823 -3.47 6.04 -38.16
CA ASN A 823 -2.20 5.93 -37.42
C ASN A 823 -2.27 4.92 -36.26
N THR A 824 -2.32 3.64 -36.59
CA THR A 824 -2.46 2.56 -35.61
C THR A 824 -1.11 1.87 -35.41
N GLY A 825 -0.59 1.88 -34.18
CA GLY A 825 0.65 1.16 -33.84
C GLY A 825 0.43 0.15 -32.72
N GLY A 826 1.20 -0.94 -32.74
CA GLY A 826 1.15 -1.92 -31.65
C GLY A 826 1.49 -1.29 -30.30
N LEU A 827 2.51 -0.43 -30.24
CA LEU A 827 2.88 0.31 -29.03
C LEU A 827 2.41 1.77 -29.06
N VAL A 828 2.69 2.48 -30.16
CA VAL A 828 2.43 3.93 -30.29
C VAL A 828 1.69 4.25 -31.58
N GLY A 829 0.61 5.04 -31.52
CA GLY A 829 -0.09 5.48 -32.73
C GLY A 829 0.76 6.43 -33.59
N ASN A 830 1.11 7.58 -33.04
CA ASN A 830 1.98 8.60 -33.68
C ASN A 830 3.19 8.93 -32.80
N ASN A 831 4.40 8.90 -33.36
CA ASN A 831 5.63 9.19 -32.63
C ASN A 831 6.41 10.37 -33.24
N ALA A 832 6.54 11.45 -32.49
CA ALA A 832 7.48 12.56 -32.73
C ALA A 832 8.63 12.59 -31.70
N GLY A 833 8.56 11.78 -30.65
CA GLY A 833 9.54 11.69 -29.58
C GLY A 833 10.55 10.55 -29.73
N THR A 834 11.02 10.01 -28.60
CA THR A 834 12.00 8.90 -28.55
C THR A 834 11.36 7.62 -28.02
N ILE A 835 11.61 6.51 -28.72
CA ILE A 835 11.27 5.15 -28.29
C ILE A 835 12.56 4.32 -28.24
N SER A 836 12.82 3.67 -27.11
CA SER A 836 14.01 2.85 -26.91
C SER A 836 13.71 1.56 -26.14
N GLY A 837 14.36 0.44 -26.49
CA GLY A 837 14.24 -0.79 -25.70
C GLY A 837 12.80 -1.31 -25.53
N SER A 838 11.91 -1.02 -26.48
CA SER A 838 10.46 -1.21 -26.33
C SER A 838 9.91 -2.14 -27.39
N TYR A 839 8.77 -2.79 -27.14
CA TYR A 839 8.26 -3.79 -28.09
C TYR A 839 6.74 -3.97 -28.11
N SER A 840 6.24 -4.60 -29.19
CA SER A 840 4.86 -5.07 -29.29
C SER A 840 4.78 -6.46 -29.92
N THR A 841 3.98 -7.37 -29.35
CA THR A 841 3.98 -8.78 -29.77
C THR A 841 2.68 -9.31 -30.36
N MET A 842 1.58 -8.56 -30.33
CA MET A 842 0.26 -9.04 -30.75
C MET A 842 -0.32 -8.27 -31.94
N SER A 843 -1.45 -8.76 -32.46
CA SER A 843 -2.02 -8.27 -33.72
C SER A 843 -2.45 -6.81 -33.66
N VAL A 844 -2.09 -6.05 -34.69
CA VAL A 844 -2.49 -4.66 -34.91
C VAL A 844 -3.42 -4.60 -36.11
N THR A 845 -4.61 -4.03 -35.93
CA THR A 845 -5.60 -3.83 -37.00
C THR A 845 -5.84 -2.34 -37.20
N GLY A 846 -5.43 -1.82 -38.36
CA GLY A 846 -5.62 -0.42 -38.75
C GLY A 846 -6.36 -0.27 -40.08
N ALA A 847 -6.70 0.96 -40.46
CA ALA A 847 -7.20 1.23 -41.82
C ALA A 847 -6.15 1.94 -42.68
N THR A 848 -5.67 3.13 -42.30
CA THR A 848 -4.74 3.94 -43.11
C THR A 848 -3.27 3.60 -42.88
N ASN A 849 -2.62 4.17 -41.88
CA ASN A 849 -1.22 3.90 -41.51
C ASN A 849 -1.19 2.91 -40.35
N THR A 850 -0.65 1.71 -40.57
CA THR A 850 -0.65 0.63 -39.58
C THR A 850 0.75 0.04 -39.43
N GLY A 851 1.35 0.21 -38.25
CA GLY A 851 2.67 -0.31 -37.94
C GLY A 851 2.65 -1.33 -36.80
N GLY A 852 3.52 -2.33 -36.87
CA GLY A 852 3.63 -3.33 -35.81
C GLY A 852 4.07 -2.75 -34.47
N LEU A 853 4.90 -1.71 -34.46
CA LEU A 853 5.29 -0.96 -33.26
C LEU A 853 4.70 0.46 -33.26
N VAL A 854 4.88 1.20 -34.35
CA VAL A 854 4.49 2.62 -34.45
C VAL A 854 3.66 2.86 -35.71
N GLY A 855 2.49 3.50 -35.62
CA GLY A 855 1.66 3.75 -36.82
C GLY A 855 2.21 4.84 -37.76
N ASN A 856 2.70 5.94 -37.21
CA ASN A 856 3.38 7.02 -37.94
C ASN A 856 4.56 7.53 -37.13
N ASN A 857 5.74 7.68 -37.76
CA ASN A 857 6.96 8.06 -37.06
C ASN A 857 7.69 9.24 -37.72
N SER A 858 7.82 10.34 -36.98
CA SER A 858 8.73 11.46 -37.25
C SER A 858 9.85 11.59 -36.20
N GLY A 859 9.82 10.77 -35.14
CA GLY A 859 10.81 10.73 -34.07
C GLY A 859 11.85 9.62 -34.21
N THR A 860 12.49 9.25 -33.09
CA THR A 860 13.53 8.21 -33.04
C THR A 860 12.99 6.90 -32.47
N VAL A 861 13.30 5.79 -33.13
CA VAL A 861 13.07 4.42 -32.64
C VAL A 861 14.40 3.68 -32.62
N SER A 862 14.79 3.13 -31.46
CA SER A 862 16.05 2.41 -31.28
C SER A 862 15.87 1.15 -30.43
N ASN A 863 16.65 0.10 -30.68
CA ASN A 863 16.66 -1.14 -29.88
C ASN A 863 15.25 -1.69 -29.58
N SER A 864 14.34 -1.63 -30.56
CA SER A 864 12.93 -1.93 -30.40
C SER A 864 12.46 -2.91 -31.47
N TYR A 865 11.44 -3.72 -31.18
CA TYR A 865 10.96 -4.74 -32.12
C TYR A 865 9.45 -4.89 -32.09
N ALA A 866 8.89 -5.41 -33.19
CA ALA A 866 7.52 -5.88 -33.27
C ALA A 866 7.49 -7.30 -33.83
N SER A 867 6.64 -8.16 -33.29
CA SER A 867 6.50 -9.57 -33.71
C SER A 867 5.07 -10.02 -33.99
N GLY A 868 4.08 -9.14 -33.81
CA GLY A 868 2.66 -9.42 -34.05
C GLY A 868 2.25 -9.28 -35.52
N ALA A 869 1.12 -9.87 -35.89
CA ALA A 869 0.54 -9.70 -37.22
C ALA A 869 0.01 -8.28 -37.42
N VAL A 870 0.32 -7.64 -38.55
CA VAL A 870 -0.16 -6.29 -38.87
C VAL A 870 -1.15 -6.38 -40.03
N THR A 871 -2.38 -5.94 -39.80
CA THR A 871 -3.45 -5.92 -40.80
C THR A 871 -3.90 -4.49 -41.03
N GLY A 872 -3.83 -4.00 -42.27
CA GLY A 872 -4.34 -2.68 -42.64
C GLY A 872 -4.78 -2.61 -44.10
N THR A 873 -5.55 -1.57 -44.44
CA THR A 873 -6.14 -1.43 -45.77
C THR A 873 -5.35 -0.54 -46.73
N ASN A 874 -4.36 0.21 -46.24
CA ASN A 874 -3.60 1.17 -47.06
C ASN A 874 -2.07 1.04 -46.88
N THR A 875 -1.47 1.75 -45.91
CA THR A 875 -0.02 1.70 -45.62
C THR A 875 0.23 0.81 -44.41
N VAL A 876 0.96 -0.30 -44.62
CA VAL A 876 1.20 -1.31 -43.59
C VAL A 876 2.69 -1.63 -43.50
N GLY A 877 3.26 -1.54 -42.29
CA GLY A 877 4.64 -1.90 -42.04
C GLY A 877 4.81 -2.79 -40.81
N GLY A 878 5.80 -3.68 -40.85
CA GLY A 878 6.06 -4.64 -39.77
C GLY A 878 6.57 -3.98 -38.49
N LEU A 879 7.22 -2.80 -38.59
CA LEU A 879 7.73 -2.03 -37.46
C LEU A 879 7.09 -0.63 -37.41
N VAL A 880 7.18 0.13 -38.51
CA VAL A 880 6.54 1.44 -38.72
C VAL A 880 5.60 1.34 -39.90
#